data_AF-A0A7Y4YCZ2-F1
#
_entry.id   AF-A0A7Y4YCZ2-F1
#
_cell.length_a   1.000
_cell.length_b   1.000
_cell.length_c   1.000
_cell.angle_alpha   90.00
_cell.angle_beta   90.00
_cell.angle_gamma   90.00
#
_symmetry.space_group_name_H-M   'P 1'
#
loop_
_entity.id
_entity.type
_entity.pdbx_description
1 polymer ?
#
loop_
_entity_poly.entity_id
_entity_poly.type
_entity_poly.pdbx_seq_one_letter_code
_entity_poly.pdbx_strand_id
1 'polypeptide(L)'
;MENGEKTYNYKLNYPDDKSFIGNETKALFRKVFKKHSCIEEGELYLKDRKLFNQLWHIVYSLPEESEIISALKNKKYFNFPEAVINHISKLPEFKSQYASLSAKAINKLLPLLRCGKYWSEDFDKNTLERINKIIDGEFDETISDKVRDEIQKLNLNSITDFAELPTYIASYVVYGRHSERANEGKYETTEDFKIKEIIPYNSLRNPVVEKIIRETLSLVKDIWANEKLGRPDYIHVELGREMKNNNEDRKKIAEANSKNRIERERVANLLKELKYPNFNKNSLSDVDKFRIWKENGGKEGEESFDGLFKKNNAEFVKDADIEKYRHWAEQNYRSPYTGKAIPLSELFTEKYQIDHIIPRAKFYDDSFGNKVVVEAEVNALKDNRLAIQFIEDSQGKEINLSNGQKVTVLSIEDYKYFADNVFTNKKKKRHLKLYEVPEDFVERQMNDTKYISRTVAQFLRPIAVGNDTDEGVIYSSGSITSDLKNKWGLNKLWKEVLKPRFERLEGILGEPLILPSETKEGDYHFAKNYKRIDHRHHALDALVIACTSRSHIKYLNSLNSLSNNKKDIAKYGEWAKWKYLLNKRKQFENQENGMTEFGTPWERFYLDAKEAIEAIVVSHKPTSKLISKAINKYYKWKEIEPGKWEKKIHFQTAPLDDDKYWVAARQTLFALPLGTVTQPEYQKNVDFKKAIQKQIYYNTREKFEWNTEDWRIAKKDLRKQINTVLFQFNNSEKEVLKYFSNFPIKDEQGNNLDKIDLLRFVKYASKRRTIDDKFTLDVIKKMPNADLEKNWLTTLLKSHLEENEKSPSIAFKGEGLEQLYKKAPYPINKVTVLDGEAKNKIALRDYLLEGVAGVNQYFLVEIKNEIDKKNGEQKVVRKYSTPNFLECINRLAKGLQIHDEDPNSKYIVLSPGDLVYVPEEGEIMNQIDWSNKKKIAERTYIMKSSQEYSVHFLPANVSALIQPYDSKIKKGEFESMNKSEKTSDKKQLIKENFIKLKVDRLGNISPTS
;
A
#
# COMPACT_ATOMS: atom_id res chain seq x y z
N MET A 1 -43.20 32.85 52.59
CA MET A 1 -43.31 33.11 51.14
C MET A 1 -41.98 33.69 50.72
N GLU A 2 -41.22 33.24 49.74
CA GLU A 2 -41.27 32.10 48.83
C GLU A 2 -39.85 32.00 48.25
N ASN A 3 -39.44 30.76 48.02
CA ASN A 3 -38.16 30.25 47.49
C ASN A 3 -37.35 31.19 46.58
N GLY A 4 -36.15 31.58 47.04
CA GLY A 4 -35.06 31.99 46.16
C GLY A 4 -34.41 30.76 45.52
N GLU A 5 -34.84 30.40 44.31
CA GLU A 5 -34.15 29.38 43.51
C GLU A 5 -32.73 29.86 43.16
N LYS A 6 -31.72 29.14 43.68
CA LYS A 6 -30.34 29.25 43.22
C LYS A 6 -30.29 28.82 41.75
N THR A 7 -30.17 29.78 40.84
CA THR A 7 -29.81 29.51 39.45
C THR A 7 -28.36 29.04 39.39
N TYR A 8 -28.16 27.73 39.33
CA TYR A 8 -26.85 27.16 39.01
C TYR A 8 -26.51 27.52 37.56
N ASN A 9 -25.60 28.46 37.36
CA ASN A 9 -24.98 28.70 36.05
C ASN A 9 -24.11 27.49 35.69
N TYR A 10 -24.71 26.49 35.03
CA TYR A 10 -23.96 25.38 34.46
C TYR A 10 -23.07 25.90 33.32
N LYS A 11 -21.77 26.08 33.59
CA LYS A 11 -20.76 26.28 32.55
C LYS A 11 -20.46 24.93 31.90
N LEU A 12 -20.81 24.78 30.63
CA LEU A 12 -20.32 23.66 29.83
C LEU A 12 -18.80 23.78 29.71
N ASN A 13 -18.08 22.66 29.77
CA ASN A 13 -16.61 22.60 29.75
C ASN A 13 -16.03 22.86 28.34
N TYR A 14 -16.58 23.85 27.64
CA TYR A 14 -16.20 24.28 26.30
C TYR A 14 -15.94 25.79 26.30
N PRO A 15 -15.04 26.29 25.45
CA PRO A 15 -14.81 27.73 25.29
C PRO A 15 -16.12 28.44 24.89
N ASP A 16 -16.40 29.61 25.50
CA ASP A 16 -17.65 30.38 25.35
C ASP A 16 -17.90 30.83 23.88
N ASP A 17 -16.87 30.80 23.04
CA ASP A 17 -16.82 31.17 21.62
C ASP A 17 -17.13 30.00 20.64
N LYS A 18 -17.21 28.75 21.12
CA LYS A 18 -17.39 27.58 20.25
C LYS A 18 -18.86 27.32 19.92
N SER A 19 -19.26 27.53 18.67
CA SER A 19 -20.60 27.13 18.19
C SER A 19 -20.84 25.61 18.33
N PHE A 20 -21.90 25.22 19.04
CA PHE A 20 -22.28 23.81 19.19
C PHE A 20 -22.90 23.28 17.90
N ILE A 21 -22.19 22.36 17.25
CA ILE A 21 -22.72 21.65 16.08
C ILE A 21 -23.65 20.54 16.59
N GLY A 22 -24.95 20.70 16.33
CA GLY A 22 -25.96 19.68 16.62
C GLY A 22 -25.84 18.46 15.70
N ASN A 23 -26.89 17.63 15.63
CA ASN A 23 -26.91 16.46 14.76
C ASN A 23 -26.99 16.87 13.27
N GLU A 24 -25.85 16.97 12.60
CA GLU A 24 -25.73 17.36 11.18
C GLU A 24 -26.56 16.46 10.25
N THR A 25 -26.57 15.15 10.53
CA THR A 25 -27.32 14.16 9.75
C THR A 25 -28.83 14.42 9.83
N LYS A 26 -29.39 14.62 11.03
CA LYS A 26 -30.80 14.99 11.19
C LYS A 26 -31.10 16.35 10.59
N ALA A 27 -30.20 17.33 10.71
CA ALA A 27 -30.37 18.65 10.12
C ALA A 27 -30.45 18.60 8.59
N LEU A 28 -29.65 17.74 7.95
CA LEU A 28 -29.65 17.54 6.51
C LEU A 28 -30.97 16.90 6.02
N PHE A 29 -31.45 15.86 6.70
CA PHE A 29 -32.77 15.28 6.39
C PHE A 29 -33.92 16.26 6.65
N ARG A 30 -33.88 17.03 7.75
CA ARG A 30 -34.85 18.10 8.03
C ARG A 30 -34.91 19.13 6.93
N LYS A 31 -33.77 19.51 6.35
CA LYS A 31 -33.71 20.44 5.21
C LYS A 31 -34.39 19.86 3.98
N VAL A 32 -34.23 18.56 3.72
CA VAL A 32 -34.91 17.87 2.61
C VAL A 32 -36.42 17.83 2.84
N PHE A 33 -36.87 17.43 4.03
CA PHE A 33 -38.30 17.36 4.37
C PHE A 33 -38.95 18.75 4.35
N LYS A 34 -38.27 19.79 4.86
CA LYS A 34 -38.74 21.18 4.81
C LYS A 34 -38.89 21.70 3.39
N LYS A 35 -37.99 21.34 2.48
CA LYS A 35 -38.06 21.78 1.08
C LYS A 35 -39.26 21.19 0.32
N HIS A 36 -39.72 20.01 0.73
CA HIS A 36 -40.82 19.28 0.10
C HIS A 36 -42.12 19.31 0.91
N SER A 37 -42.25 20.22 1.88
CA SER A 37 -43.44 20.38 2.72
C SER A 37 -43.85 19.14 3.53
N CYS A 38 -42.92 18.22 3.82
CA CYS A 38 -43.16 16.98 4.58
C CYS A 38 -42.56 17.04 6.00
N ILE A 39 -42.70 18.17 6.70
CA ILE A 39 -41.99 18.42 7.97
C ILE A 39 -42.49 17.49 9.09
N GLU A 40 -43.81 17.39 9.26
CA GLU A 40 -44.41 16.61 10.36
C GLU A 40 -44.17 15.11 10.18
N GLU A 41 -44.42 14.59 8.98
CA GLU A 41 -44.13 13.20 8.62
C GLU A 41 -42.63 12.90 8.74
N GLY A 42 -41.78 13.79 8.23
CA GLY A 42 -40.33 13.68 8.33
C GLY A 42 -39.83 13.60 9.78
N GLU A 43 -40.38 14.41 10.69
CA GLU A 43 -40.01 14.37 12.11
C GLU A 43 -40.39 13.06 12.80
N LEU A 44 -41.47 12.38 12.40
CA LEU A 44 -41.82 11.06 12.92
C LEU A 44 -40.71 10.04 12.63
N TYR A 45 -40.20 10.01 11.39
CA TYR A 45 -39.08 9.15 11.01
C TYR A 45 -37.76 9.50 11.73
N LEU A 46 -37.53 10.79 12.01
CA LEU A 46 -36.31 11.24 12.69
C LEU A 46 -36.35 11.04 14.22
N LYS A 47 -37.54 10.97 14.82
CA LYS A 47 -37.73 10.68 16.26
C LYS A 47 -37.66 9.17 16.54
N ASP A 48 -38.20 8.35 15.65
CA ASP A 48 -38.08 6.90 15.76
C ASP A 48 -36.64 6.45 15.49
N ARG A 49 -36.03 5.85 16.52
CA ARG A 49 -34.64 5.37 16.48
C ARG A 49 -34.41 4.30 15.40
N LYS A 50 -35.35 3.38 15.22
CA LYS A 50 -35.22 2.25 14.29
C LYS A 50 -35.35 2.73 12.85
N LEU A 51 -36.35 3.57 12.56
CA LEU A 51 -36.57 4.13 11.22
C LEU A 51 -35.44 5.08 10.82
N PHE A 52 -34.98 5.95 11.74
CA PHE A 52 -33.84 6.82 11.46
C PHE A 52 -32.56 6.05 11.15
N ASN A 53 -32.27 4.99 11.91
CA ASN A 53 -31.10 4.14 11.64
C ASN A 53 -31.19 3.45 10.28
N GLN A 54 -32.37 2.97 9.88
CA GLN A 54 -32.57 2.36 8.56
C GLN A 54 -32.38 3.38 7.44
N LEU A 55 -32.96 4.58 7.59
CA LEU A 55 -32.81 5.68 6.62
C LEU A 55 -31.33 6.08 6.47
N TRP A 56 -30.61 6.22 7.59
CA TRP A 56 -29.18 6.49 7.58
C TRP A 56 -28.39 5.36 6.91
N HIS A 57 -28.67 4.10 7.23
CA HIS A 57 -27.99 2.94 6.64
C HIS A 57 -28.16 2.85 5.13
N ILE A 58 -29.34 3.16 4.59
CA ILE A 58 -29.61 3.17 3.15
C ILE A 58 -28.73 4.21 2.45
N VAL A 59 -28.71 5.44 2.94
CA VAL A 59 -27.94 6.55 2.35
C VAL A 59 -26.43 6.38 2.57
N TYR A 60 -26.02 5.72 3.65
CA TYR A 60 -24.61 5.47 3.96
C TYR A 60 -24.02 4.27 3.20
N SER A 61 -24.80 3.21 2.97
CA SER A 61 -24.26 1.91 2.52
C SER A 61 -24.43 1.64 1.03
N LEU A 62 -25.38 2.31 0.36
CA LEU A 62 -25.65 2.11 -1.06
C LEU A 62 -24.89 3.16 -1.90
N PRO A 63 -24.03 2.72 -2.83
CA PRO A 63 -23.20 3.64 -3.62
C PRO A 63 -23.94 4.27 -4.82
N GLU A 64 -25.00 3.62 -5.31
CA GLU A 64 -25.68 4.00 -6.55
C GLU A 64 -27.05 4.65 -6.29
N GLU A 65 -27.36 5.72 -7.02
CA GLU A 65 -28.62 6.48 -6.88
C GLU A 65 -29.85 5.57 -7.09
N SER A 66 -29.77 4.64 -8.05
CA SER A 66 -30.84 3.71 -8.40
C SER A 66 -31.17 2.72 -7.29
N GLU A 67 -30.16 2.28 -6.54
CA GLU A 67 -30.32 1.37 -5.39
C GLU A 67 -30.96 2.09 -4.21
N ILE A 68 -30.55 3.34 -3.94
CA ILE A 68 -31.14 4.18 -2.89
C ILE A 68 -32.62 4.42 -3.18
N ILE A 69 -32.97 4.77 -4.42
CA ILE A 69 -34.37 4.97 -4.84
C ILE A 69 -35.18 3.68 -4.62
N SER A 70 -34.66 2.54 -5.03
CA SER A 70 -35.34 1.24 -4.87
C SER A 70 -35.58 0.90 -3.39
N ALA A 71 -34.58 1.13 -2.54
CA ALA A 71 -34.69 0.88 -1.09
C ALA A 71 -35.71 1.82 -0.41
N LEU A 72 -35.74 3.10 -0.79
CA LEU A 72 -36.66 4.10 -0.22
C LEU A 72 -38.09 3.97 -0.75
N LYS A 73 -38.31 3.37 -1.93
CA LYS A 73 -39.64 3.04 -2.48
C LYS A 73 -40.32 1.88 -1.73
N ASN A 74 -39.62 1.20 -0.82
CA ASN A 74 -40.19 0.12 -0.05
C ASN A 74 -41.19 0.63 1.01
N LYS A 75 -42.48 0.56 0.65
CA LYS A 75 -43.61 0.99 1.49
C LYS A 75 -43.73 0.28 2.85
N LYS A 76 -43.00 -0.82 3.06
CA LYS A 76 -42.94 -1.50 4.37
C LYS A 76 -42.27 -0.66 5.45
N TYR A 77 -41.33 0.21 5.06
CA TYR A 77 -40.50 0.97 6.01
C TYR A 77 -40.65 2.49 5.83
N PHE A 78 -40.90 2.95 4.60
CA PHE A 78 -40.99 4.38 4.29
C PHE A 78 -42.16 4.67 3.36
N ASN A 79 -42.95 5.69 3.68
CA ASN A 79 -44.01 6.21 2.83
C ASN A 79 -43.66 7.61 2.31
N PHE A 80 -42.51 7.75 1.64
CA PHE A 80 -42.05 9.06 1.14
C PHE A 80 -42.64 9.38 -0.24
N PRO A 81 -42.99 10.65 -0.51
CA PRO A 81 -43.28 11.12 -1.86
C PRO A 81 -42.09 10.94 -2.81
N GLU A 82 -42.34 10.73 -4.09
CA GLU A 82 -41.28 10.49 -5.09
C GLU A 82 -40.28 11.66 -5.21
N ALA A 83 -40.76 12.90 -4.99
CA ALA A 83 -39.92 14.09 -4.93
C ALA A 83 -38.91 14.08 -3.76
N VAL A 84 -39.30 13.50 -2.62
CA VAL A 84 -38.44 13.36 -1.43
C VAL A 84 -37.40 12.26 -1.68
N ILE A 85 -37.81 11.12 -2.23
CA ILE A 85 -36.93 10.00 -2.57
C ILE A 85 -35.81 10.44 -3.52
N ASN A 86 -36.17 11.14 -4.61
CA ASN A 86 -35.22 11.66 -5.60
C ASN A 86 -34.28 12.75 -5.07
N HIS A 87 -34.64 13.41 -3.97
CA HIS A 87 -33.77 14.40 -3.34
C HIS A 87 -32.83 13.75 -2.32
N ILE A 88 -33.31 12.73 -1.60
CA ILE A 88 -32.49 11.92 -0.69
C ILE A 88 -31.42 11.14 -1.48
N SER A 89 -31.76 10.61 -2.65
CA SER A 89 -30.82 9.87 -3.52
C SER A 89 -29.67 10.73 -4.03
N LYS A 90 -29.85 12.05 -4.10
CA LYS A 90 -28.86 13.04 -4.57
C LYS A 90 -28.10 13.72 -3.43
N LEU A 91 -28.28 13.26 -2.19
CA LEU A 91 -27.53 13.81 -1.08
C LEU A 91 -26.04 13.52 -1.24
N PRO A 92 -25.16 14.43 -0.79
CA PRO A 92 -23.73 14.16 -0.80
C PRO A 92 -23.44 12.92 0.04
N GLU A 93 -22.51 12.09 -0.44
CA GLU A 93 -22.06 10.90 0.28
C GLU A 93 -21.70 11.27 1.73
N PHE A 94 -22.27 10.52 2.67
CA PHE A 94 -21.89 10.66 4.06
C PHE A 94 -20.43 10.24 4.21
N LYS A 95 -19.63 11.08 4.86
CA LYS A 95 -18.21 10.81 5.09
C LYS A 95 -18.08 9.43 5.73
N SER A 96 -17.35 8.52 5.08
CA SER A 96 -17.00 7.21 5.64
C SER A 96 -16.06 7.40 6.82
N GLN A 97 -16.64 7.64 7.98
CA GLN A 97 -15.97 7.91 9.24
C GLN A 97 -16.56 7.02 10.32
N TYR A 98 -15.69 6.50 11.19
CA TYR A 98 -16.10 5.66 12.29
C TYR A 98 -16.11 6.46 13.58
N ALA A 99 -17.13 6.23 14.41
CA ALA A 99 -17.09 6.68 15.80
C ALA A 99 -15.95 5.97 16.56
N SER A 100 -15.36 6.65 17.54
CA SER A 100 -14.33 6.09 18.43
C SER A 100 -14.87 4.95 19.31
N LEU A 101 -16.19 4.94 19.55
CA LEU A 101 -16.90 3.92 20.32
C LEU A 101 -17.86 3.15 19.42
N SER A 102 -18.04 1.86 19.69
CA SER A 102 -19.06 1.05 19.01
C SER A 102 -20.46 1.49 19.43
N ALA A 103 -21.47 1.26 18.57
CA ALA A 103 -22.87 1.51 18.92
C ALA A 103 -23.29 0.78 20.21
N LYS A 104 -22.78 -0.44 20.43
CA LYS A 104 -23.00 -1.20 21.68
C LYS A 104 -22.42 -0.45 22.87
N ALA A 105 -21.21 0.10 22.76
CA ALA A 105 -20.58 0.85 23.84
C ALA A 105 -21.30 2.17 24.15
N ILE A 106 -21.66 2.92 23.11
CA ILE A 106 -22.44 4.15 23.24
C ILE A 106 -23.77 3.86 23.96
N ASN A 107 -24.46 2.79 23.57
CA ASN A 107 -25.74 2.42 24.19
C ASN A 107 -25.63 2.05 25.67
N LYS A 108 -24.52 1.45 26.10
CA LYS A 108 -24.29 1.14 27.52
C LYS A 108 -23.97 2.37 28.36
N LEU A 109 -23.24 3.33 27.78
CA LEU A 109 -22.85 4.56 28.47
C LEU A 109 -23.97 5.59 28.52
N LEU A 110 -24.82 5.67 27.48
CA LEU A 110 -25.86 6.69 27.36
C LEU A 110 -26.81 6.79 28.58
N PRO A 111 -27.34 5.68 29.16
CA PRO A 111 -28.17 5.74 30.36
C PRO A 111 -27.48 6.42 31.54
N LEU A 112 -26.16 6.25 31.69
CA LEU A 112 -25.38 6.85 32.77
C LEU A 112 -25.04 8.33 32.51
N LEU A 113 -24.96 8.73 31.24
CA LEU A 113 -24.59 10.10 30.84
C LEU A 113 -25.78 11.07 30.74
N ARG A 114 -27.00 10.54 30.59
CA ARG A 114 -28.22 11.33 30.38
C ARG A 114 -28.68 12.00 31.68
N CYS A 115 -29.36 13.12 31.56
CA CYS A 115 -29.92 13.88 32.68
C CYS A 115 -31.37 14.32 32.39
N GLY A 116 -32.09 14.65 33.46
CA GLY A 116 -33.46 15.18 33.41
C GLY A 116 -34.43 14.29 32.61
N LYS A 117 -35.27 14.91 31.79
CA LYS A 117 -36.31 14.23 30.98
C LYS A 117 -35.78 13.23 29.93
N TYR A 118 -34.46 13.20 29.70
CA TYR A 118 -33.84 12.28 28.75
C TYR A 118 -33.21 11.06 29.44
N TRP A 119 -33.16 11.03 30.77
CA TRP A 119 -32.66 9.90 31.54
C TRP A 119 -33.76 8.85 31.77
N SER A 120 -33.36 7.58 31.78
CA SER A 120 -34.21 6.42 32.06
C SER A 120 -33.35 5.26 32.57
N GLU A 121 -33.92 4.41 33.43
CA GLU A 121 -33.28 3.20 33.99
C GLU A 121 -33.17 2.05 32.96
N ASP A 122 -32.71 2.35 31.74
CA ASP A 122 -32.53 1.38 30.65
C ASP A 122 -31.09 0.86 30.61
N PHE A 123 -30.65 0.26 31.72
CA PHE A 123 -29.31 -0.33 31.84
C PHE A 123 -29.25 -1.72 31.22
N ASP A 124 -28.10 -2.08 30.64
CA ASP A 124 -27.88 -3.47 30.27
C ASP A 124 -27.71 -4.35 31.52
N LYS A 125 -28.16 -5.60 31.45
CA LYS A 125 -28.20 -6.55 32.58
C LYS A 125 -26.91 -6.57 33.41
N ASN A 126 -25.75 -6.63 32.75
CA ASN A 126 -24.45 -6.70 33.45
C ASN A 126 -24.10 -5.37 34.15
N THR A 127 -24.46 -4.23 33.57
CA THR A 127 -24.23 -2.92 34.18
C THR A 127 -25.16 -2.73 35.38
N LEU A 128 -26.42 -3.16 35.28
CA LEU A 128 -27.36 -3.13 36.40
C LEU A 128 -26.89 -4.02 37.57
N GLU A 129 -26.48 -5.26 37.30
CA GLU A 129 -25.91 -6.16 38.31
C GLU A 129 -24.69 -5.53 39.01
N ARG A 130 -23.85 -4.84 38.25
CA ARG A 130 -22.66 -4.17 38.79
C ARG A 130 -23.01 -2.96 39.64
N ILE A 131 -23.98 -2.14 39.20
CA ILE A 131 -24.49 -1.00 39.98
C ILE A 131 -25.06 -1.52 41.32
N ASN A 132 -25.87 -2.56 41.30
CA ASN A 132 -26.44 -3.14 42.51
C ASN A 132 -25.35 -3.65 43.46
N LYS A 133 -24.36 -4.40 42.96
CA LYS A 133 -23.21 -4.85 43.78
C LYS A 133 -22.40 -3.71 44.40
N ILE A 134 -22.30 -2.58 43.69
CA ILE A 134 -21.62 -1.38 44.20
C ILE A 134 -22.44 -0.72 45.32
N ILE A 135 -23.78 -0.67 45.17
CA ILE A 135 -24.70 -0.14 46.18
C ILE A 135 -24.75 -1.04 47.43
N ASP A 136 -24.87 -2.35 47.23
CA ASP A 136 -25.03 -3.35 48.29
C ASP A 136 -23.71 -3.65 49.04
N GLY A 137 -22.57 -3.18 48.51
CA GLY A 137 -21.25 -3.38 49.10
C GLY A 137 -20.73 -4.83 48.99
N GLU A 138 -21.31 -5.65 48.11
CA GLU A 138 -20.91 -7.05 47.94
C GLU A 138 -19.51 -7.17 47.31
N PHE A 139 -18.72 -8.11 47.83
CA PHE A 139 -17.39 -8.39 47.29
C PHE A 139 -17.48 -9.17 45.97
N ASP A 140 -17.08 -8.53 44.87
CA ASP A 140 -16.95 -9.12 43.53
C ASP A 140 -15.50 -8.97 43.02
N GLU A 141 -14.84 -10.10 42.71
CA GLU A 141 -13.47 -10.14 42.14
C GLU A 141 -13.36 -9.43 40.78
N THR A 142 -14.48 -9.22 40.08
CA THR A 142 -14.52 -8.54 38.76
C THR A 142 -14.56 -7.02 38.86
N ILE A 143 -14.70 -6.46 40.07
CA ILE A 143 -14.69 -5.02 40.35
C ILE A 143 -13.39 -4.69 41.10
N SER A 144 -12.48 -3.97 40.46
CA SER A 144 -11.21 -3.57 41.10
C SER A 144 -11.43 -2.57 42.23
N ASP A 145 -10.54 -2.59 43.22
CA ASP A 145 -10.58 -1.66 44.37
C ASP A 145 -10.53 -0.21 43.91
N LYS A 146 -9.79 0.08 42.83
CA LYS A 146 -9.74 1.39 42.21
C LYS A 146 -11.10 1.89 41.70
N VAL A 147 -11.93 1.00 41.15
CA VAL A 147 -13.29 1.34 40.70
C VAL A 147 -14.16 1.69 41.91
N ARG A 148 -14.03 0.92 43.00
CA ARG A 148 -14.74 1.20 44.25
C ARG A 148 -14.30 2.54 44.83
N ASP A 149 -13.01 2.82 44.90
CA ASP A 149 -12.47 4.10 45.40
C ASP A 149 -12.98 5.29 44.59
N GLU A 150 -12.96 5.21 43.26
CA GLU A 150 -13.44 6.31 42.39
C GLU A 150 -14.95 6.55 42.52
N ILE A 151 -15.74 5.49 42.71
CA ILE A 151 -17.20 5.62 42.88
C ILE A 151 -17.54 6.08 44.30
N GLN A 152 -16.82 5.60 45.32
CA GLN A 152 -17.00 6.00 46.71
C GLN A 152 -16.69 7.48 46.92
N LYS A 153 -15.72 8.06 46.19
CA LYS A 153 -15.46 9.51 46.18
C LYS A 153 -16.68 10.37 45.81
N LEU A 154 -17.67 9.79 45.13
CA LEU A 154 -18.86 10.48 44.64
C LEU A 154 -20.11 10.20 45.49
N ASN A 155 -20.02 9.32 46.49
CA ASN A 155 -21.14 8.94 47.38
C ASN A 155 -22.40 8.47 46.63
N LEU A 156 -22.26 7.64 45.60
CA LEU A 156 -23.41 7.09 44.85
C LEU A 156 -24.06 5.95 45.64
N ASN A 157 -25.23 6.17 46.24
CA ASN A 157 -25.89 5.23 47.16
C ASN A 157 -27.23 4.69 46.65
N SER A 158 -27.74 5.24 45.54
CA SER A 158 -29.00 4.85 44.93
C SER A 158 -28.87 4.76 43.41
N ILE A 159 -29.75 4.01 42.76
CA ILE A 159 -29.76 3.85 41.29
C ILE A 159 -29.91 5.21 40.59
N THR A 160 -30.64 6.15 41.19
CA THR A 160 -30.82 7.51 40.66
C THR A 160 -29.54 8.35 40.69
N ASP A 161 -28.59 8.04 41.59
CA ASP A 161 -27.31 8.76 41.67
C ASP A 161 -26.38 8.42 40.49
N PHE A 162 -26.67 7.34 39.75
CA PHE A 162 -25.95 6.97 38.54
C PHE A 162 -26.44 7.72 37.28
N ALA A 163 -27.32 8.73 37.43
CA ALA A 163 -27.64 9.70 36.39
C ALA A 163 -26.55 10.78 36.27
N GLU A 164 -26.42 11.39 35.09
CA GLU A 164 -25.51 12.53 34.86
C GLU A 164 -24.02 12.27 35.18
N LEU A 165 -23.57 11.02 35.08
CA LEU A 165 -22.19 10.68 35.35
C LEU A 165 -21.27 11.26 34.27
N PRO A 166 -20.12 11.86 34.64
CA PRO A 166 -19.06 12.16 33.69
C PRO A 166 -18.61 10.91 32.93
N THR A 167 -18.20 11.08 31.67
CA THR A 167 -17.86 9.97 30.75
C THR A 167 -16.85 8.99 31.34
N TYR A 168 -15.94 9.46 32.19
CA TYR A 168 -14.95 8.62 32.83
C TYR A 168 -15.52 7.71 33.90
N ILE A 169 -16.41 8.22 34.75
CA ILE A 169 -17.09 7.45 35.79
C ILE A 169 -18.07 6.46 35.15
N ALA A 170 -18.84 6.91 34.15
CA ALA A 170 -19.74 6.02 33.40
C ALA A 170 -18.97 4.83 32.78
N SER A 171 -17.74 5.05 32.33
CA SER A 171 -16.89 3.98 31.80
C SER A 171 -16.39 3.04 32.89
N TYR A 172 -16.04 3.52 34.09
CA TYR A 172 -15.73 2.67 35.23
C TYR A 172 -16.91 1.81 35.66
N VAL A 173 -18.12 2.37 35.70
CA VAL A 173 -19.34 1.64 36.04
C VAL A 173 -19.63 0.53 35.02
N VAL A 174 -19.52 0.80 33.72
CA VAL A 174 -19.84 -0.20 32.68
C VAL A 174 -18.71 -1.22 32.48
N TYR A 175 -17.46 -0.77 32.46
CA TYR A 175 -16.32 -1.56 31.99
C TYR A 175 -15.27 -1.85 33.07
N GLY A 176 -15.39 -1.26 34.25
CA GLY A 176 -14.38 -1.35 35.31
C GLY A 176 -13.11 -0.58 35.01
N ARG A 177 -13.15 0.28 34.00
CA ARG A 177 -12.03 1.10 33.54
C ARG A 177 -12.54 2.22 32.63
N HIS A 178 -11.87 3.36 32.65
CA HIS A 178 -12.09 4.41 31.65
C HIS A 178 -11.06 4.35 30.51
N SER A 179 -9.83 4.73 30.82
CA SER A 179 -8.69 4.82 29.88
C SER A 179 -7.53 3.92 30.27
N GLU A 180 -7.70 3.17 31.36
CA GLU A 180 -6.74 2.21 31.88
C GLU A 180 -6.69 0.97 31.00
N ARG A 181 -5.52 0.34 30.93
CA ARG A 181 -5.21 -0.64 29.87
C ARG A 181 -5.59 -2.04 30.33
N ALA A 182 -6.08 -2.85 29.40
CA ALA A 182 -6.63 -4.18 29.68
C ALA A 182 -5.62 -5.23 30.16
N ASN A 183 -4.32 -5.03 29.93
CA ASN A 183 -3.27 -6.00 30.21
C ASN A 183 -2.24 -5.36 31.14
N GLU A 184 -2.37 -5.56 32.44
CA GLU A 184 -1.37 -5.13 33.43
C GLU A 184 -0.37 -6.24 33.79
N GLY A 185 -0.73 -7.52 33.57
CA GLY A 185 0.16 -8.65 33.82
C GLY A 185 1.33 -8.71 32.84
N LYS A 186 2.55 -8.78 33.39
CA LYS A 186 3.77 -9.11 32.62
C LYS A 186 3.78 -10.60 32.31
N TYR A 187 4.24 -10.99 31.12
CA TYR A 187 4.49 -12.41 30.84
C TYR A 187 5.74 -12.86 31.60
N GLU A 188 5.70 -14.07 32.15
CA GLU A 188 6.84 -14.68 32.86
C GLU A 188 7.66 -15.58 31.94
N THR A 189 7.00 -16.29 31.03
CA THR A 189 7.67 -17.21 30.09
C THR A 189 7.34 -16.92 28.63
N THR A 190 8.20 -17.41 27.72
CA THR A 190 7.96 -17.34 26.27
C THR A 190 6.81 -18.25 25.80
N GLU A 191 6.40 -19.23 26.62
CA GLU A 191 5.36 -20.21 26.29
C GLU A 191 3.95 -19.63 26.45
N ASP A 192 3.78 -18.76 27.45
CA ASP A 192 2.55 -17.97 27.67
C ASP A 192 2.28 -17.02 26.49
N PHE A 193 3.33 -16.65 25.76
CA PHE A 193 3.26 -15.73 24.64
C PHE A 193 2.81 -16.41 23.33
N LYS A 194 1.52 -16.75 23.27
CA LYS A 194 0.86 -17.38 22.11
C LYS A 194 0.29 -16.34 21.15
N ILE A 195 1.14 -15.82 20.26
CA ILE A 195 0.80 -14.75 19.29
C ILE A 195 -0.49 -15.02 18.49
N LYS A 196 -0.75 -16.28 18.11
CA LYS A 196 -1.95 -16.65 17.34
C LYS A 196 -3.27 -16.52 18.12
N GLU A 197 -3.20 -16.63 19.45
CA GLU A 197 -4.34 -16.48 20.36
C GLU A 197 -4.54 -15.01 20.72
N ILE A 198 -3.43 -14.29 20.96
CA ILE A 198 -3.42 -12.84 21.27
C ILE A 198 -3.96 -12.03 20.08
N ILE A 199 -3.54 -12.37 18.87
CA ILE A 199 -3.98 -11.73 17.63
C ILE A 199 -4.49 -12.82 16.67
N PRO A 200 -5.78 -13.19 16.75
CA PRO A 200 -6.40 -14.08 15.79
C PRO A 200 -6.41 -13.49 14.37
N TYR A 201 -6.53 -14.34 13.35
CA TYR A 201 -6.58 -13.86 11.96
C TYR A 201 -7.82 -13.01 11.71
N ASN A 202 -7.63 -11.83 11.10
CA ASN A 202 -8.66 -10.83 10.85
C ASN A 202 -9.25 -10.21 12.13
N SER A 203 -8.48 -10.21 13.21
CA SER A 203 -8.88 -9.56 14.48
C SER A 203 -8.73 -8.03 14.40
N LEU A 204 -7.79 -7.54 13.59
CA LEU A 204 -7.62 -6.10 13.37
C LEU A 204 -8.22 -5.70 12.02
N ARG A 205 -8.82 -4.50 11.97
CA ARG A 205 -9.45 -3.97 10.75
C ARG A 205 -8.49 -3.83 9.57
N ASN A 206 -7.20 -3.58 9.84
CA ASN A 206 -6.18 -3.42 8.81
C ASN A 206 -5.26 -4.66 8.79
N PRO A 207 -5.32 -5.50 7.73
CA PRO A 207 -4.53 -6.73 7.65
C PRO A 207 -3.02 -6.47 7.54
N VAL A 208 -2.61 -5.30 7.02
CA VAL A 208 -1.19 -4.91 6.95
C VAL A 208 -0.66 -4.62 8.36
N VAL A 209 -1.44 -3.88 9.16
CA VAL A 209 -1.09 -3.60 10.56
C VAL A 209 -1.04 -4.89 11.37
N GLU A 210 -2.01 -5.79 11.17
CA GLU A 210 -2.01 -7.11 11.81
C GLU A 210 -0.75 -7.91 11.48
N LYS A 211 -0.36 -7.94 10.20
CA LYS A 211 0.86 -8.61 9.75
C LYS A 211 2.11 -8.01 10.39
N ILE A 212 2.21 -6.68 10.45
CA ILE A 212 3.35 -5.98 11.06
C ILE A 212 3.45 -6.32 12.54
N ILE A 213 2.36 -6.17 13.29
CA ILE A 213 2.35 -6.44 14.74
C ILE A 213 2.76 -7.89 15.02
N ARG A 214 2.20 -8.87 14.30
CA ARG A 214 2.57 -10.28 14.46
C ARG A 214 4.05 -10.54 14.17
N GLU A 215 4.60 -9.88 13.16
CA GLU A 215 6.02 -10.01 12.81
C GLU A 215 6.90 -9.40 13.90
N THR A 216 6.59 -8.19 14.37
CA THR A 216 7.28 -7.54 15.50
C THR A 216 7.22 -8.41 16.75
N LEU A 217 6.05 -8.91 17.13
CA LEU A 217 5.88 -9.77 18.30
C LEU A 217 6.66 -11.08 18.17
N SER A 218 6.69 -11.69 16.98
CA SER A 218 7.48 -12.89 16.78
C SER A 218 8.97 -12.62 16.90
N LEU A 219 9.46 -11.51 16.34
CA LEU A 219 10.86 -11.11 16.47
C LEU A 219 11.23 -10.89 17.94
N VAL A 220 10.38 -10.19 18.70
CA VAL A 220 10.60 -9.96 20.13
C VAL A 220 10.59 -11.29 20.90
N LYS A 221 9.72 -12.23 20.53
CA LYS A 221 9.72 -13.59 21.10
C LYS A 221 11.03 -14.32 20.83
N ASP A 222 11.50 -14.27 19.58
CA ASP A 222 12.75 -14.93 19.17
C ASP A 222 13.98 -14.29 19.86
N ILE A 223 13.95 -12.97 20.11
CA ILE A 223 14.96 -12.26 20.90
C ILE A 223 14.92 -12.71 22.35
N TRP A 224 13.74 -12.76 22.98
CA TRP A 224 13.59 -13.19 24.38
C TRP A 224 14.03 -14.65 24.57
N ALA A 225 13.70 -15.53 23.63
CA ALA A 225 14.13 -16.93 23.67
C ALA A 225 15.63 -17.14 23.46
N ASN A 226 16.37 -16.11 23.01
CA ASN A 226 17.81 -16.21 22.79
C ASN A 226 18.56 -16.05 24.12
N GLU A 227 19.31 -17.08 24.52
CA GLU A 227 20.06 -17.11 25.80
C GLU A 227 21.08 -15.97 25.93
N LYS A 228 21.63 -15.45 24.82
CA LYS A 228 22.63 -14.36 24.84
C LYS A 228 21.99 -12.99 24.98
N LEU A 229 20.75 -12.80 24.54
CA LEU A 229 20.06 -11.51 24.53
C LEU A 229 19.06 -11.37 25.67
N GLY A 230 18.36 -12.47 26.01
CA GLY A 230 17.39 -12.50 27.09
C GLY A 230 16.18 -11.58 26.89
N ARG A 231 15.42 -11.39 27.97
CA ARG A 231 14.23 -10.55 27.98
C ARG A 231 14.61 -9.08 27.79
N PRO A 232 13.98 -8.34 26.84
CA PRO A 232 14.31 -6.93 26.63
C PRO A 232 13.97 -6.04 27.84
N ASP A 233 14.94 -5.23 28.29
CA ASP A 233 14.70 -4.21 29.32
C ASP A 233 13.74 -3.13 28.84
N TYR A 234 14.06 -2.59 27.66
CA TYR A 234 13.28 -1.56 26.99
C TYR A 234 13.04 -1.90 25.52
N ILE A 235 11.85 -1.58 25.02
CA ILE A 235 11.50 -1.71 23.61
C ILE A 235 11.22 -0.32 23.05
N HIS A 236 12.04 0.12 22.10
CA HIS A 236 11.91 1.42 21.46
C HIS A 236 11.18 1.28 20.13
N VAL A 237 10.16 2.11 19.90
CA VAL A 237 9.32 2.05 18.69
C VAL A 237 9.18 3.44 18.08
N GLU A 238 9.60 3.57 16.82
CA GLU A 238 9.35 4.79 16.04
C GLU A 238 7.90 4.82 15.51
N LEU A 239 7.24 5.96 15.71
CA LEU A 239 5.84 6.13 15.34
C LEU A 239 5.67 6.41 13.84
N GLY A 240 5.27 5.39 13.09
CA GLY A 240 4.94 5.52 11.67
C GLY A 240 3.61 6.23 11.41
N ARG A 241 3.64 7.48 10.96
CA ARG A 241 2.43 8.27 10.60
C ARG A 241 1.62 7.66 9.44
N GLU A 242 2.27 6.88 8.58
CA GLU A 242 1.71 6.30 7.36
C GLU A 242 1.09 4.90 7.54
N MET A 243 1.27 4.25 8.71
CA MET A 243 0.83 2.86 8.90
C MET A 243 -0.68 2.68 8.78
N LYS A 244 -1.47 3.74 9.02
CA LYS A 244 -2.94 3.72 8.88
C LYS A 244 -3.44 3.77 7.43
N ASN A 245 -2.64 4.31 6.52
CA ASN A 245 -3.04 4.53 5.13
C ASN A 245 -3.13 3.20 4.39
N ASN A 246 -4.16 3.03 3.56
CA ASN A 246 -4.27 1.88 2.68
C ASN A 246 -3.26 1.99 1.50
N ASN A 247 -3.20 0.99 0.62
CA ASN A 247 -2.23 0.99 -0.48
C ASN A 247 -2.44 2.15 -1.46
N GLU A 248 -3.68 2.56 -1.71
CA GLU A 248 -4.00 3.67 -2.63
C GLU A 248 -3.60 5.01 -2.05
N ASP A 249 -3.89 5.25 -0.78
CA ASP A 249 -3.51 6.48 -0.08
C ASP A 249 -1.98 6.59 0.00
N ARG A 250 -1.28 5.49 0.30
CA ARG A 250 0.18 5.44 0.25
C ARG A 250 0.71 5.73 -1.16
N LYS A 251 0.06 5.21 -2.20
CA LYS A 251 0.41 5.50 -3.60
C LYS A 251 0.21 6.97 -3.92
N LYS A 252 -0.93 7.59 -3.56
CA LYS A 252 -1.21 9.02 -3.75
C LYS A 252 -0.18 9.89 -3.02
N ILE A 253 0.17 9.55 -1.78
CA ILE A 253 1.21 10.25 -1.01
C ILE A 253 2.57 10.09 -1.67
N ALA A 254 2.93 8.89 -2.11
CA ALA A 254 4.19 8.63 -2.80
C ALA A 254 4.28 9.37 -4.14
N GLU A 255 3.21 9.40 -4.91
CA GLU A 255 3.11 10.17 -6.16
C GLU A 255 3.21 11.67 -5.90
N ALA A 256 2.52 12.20 -4.90
CA ALA A 256 2.62 13.60 -4.50
C ALA A 256 4.05 13.94 -4.04
N ASN A 257 4.68 13.08 -3.24
CA ASN A 257 6.06 13.24 -2.80
C ASN A 257 7.05 13.14 -3.98
N SER A 258 6.80 12.26 -4.94
CA SER A 258 7.61 12.13 -6.15
C SER A 258 7.48 13.36 -7.05
N LYS A 259 6.26 13.87 -7.28
CA LYS A 259 6.03 15.13 -8.01
C LYS A 259 6.73 16.30 -7.33
N ASN A 260 6.57 16.43 -6.01
CA ASN A 260 7.28 17.46 -5.23
C ASN A 260 8.80 17.33 -5.34
N ARG A 261 9.34 16.10 -5.41
CA ARG A 261 10.76 15.86 -5.60
C ARG A 261 11.23 16.26 -7.00
N ILE A 262 10.53 15.83 -8.04
CA ILE A 262 10.84 16.17 -9.45
C ILE A 262 10.80 17.70 -9.63
N GLU A 263 9.78 18.37 -9.07
CA GLU A 263 9.74 19.83 -9.09
C GLU A 263 10.91 20.47 -8.34
N ARG A 264 11.29 19.95 -7.17
CA ARG A 264 12.49 20.45 -6.46
C ARG A 264 13.76 20.26 -7.28
N GLU A 265 13.92 19.13 -7.95
CA GLU A 265 15.05 18.85 -8.84
C GLU A 265 15.05 19.80 -10.06
N ARG A 266 13.90 20.03 -10.69
CA ARG A 266 13.72 21.02 -11.78
C ARG A 266 14.06 22.43 -11.33
N VAL A 267 13.54 22.85 -10.17
CA VAL A 267 13.83 24.17 -9.58
C VAL A 267 15.31 24.29 -9.23
N ALA A 268 15.91 23.24 -8.68
CA ALA A 268 17.34 23.23 -8.41
C ALA A 268 18.12 23.44 -9.72
N ASN A 269 17.82 22.70 -10.79
CA ASN A 269 18.53 22.85 -12.07
C ASN A 269 18.34 24.25 -12.68
N LEU A 270 17.13 24.79 -12.66
CA LEU A 270 16.86 26.16 -13.11
C LEU A 270 17.68 27.20 -12.31
N LEU A 271 17.74 27.04 -10.98
CA LEU A 271 18.50 27.94 -10.12
C LEU A 271 20.01 27.81 -10.30
N LYS A 272 20.51 26.64 -10.71
CA LYS A 272 21.92 26.47 -11.11
C LYS A 272 22.24 27.31 -12.34
N GLU A 273 21.38 27.27 -13.36
CA GLU A 273 21.57 28.01 -14.60
C GLU A 273 21.52 29.53 -14.40
N LEU A 274 20.58 30.01 -13.57
CA LEU A 274 20.43 31.43 -13.28
C LEU A 274 21.60 32.05 -12.48
N LYS A 275 22.41 31.24 -11.79
CA LYS A 275 23.57 31.72 -11.02
C LYS A 275 24.87 31.84 -11.85
N TYR A 276 24.89 31.46 -13.14
CA TYR A 276 26.07 31.64 -14.02
C TYR A 276 26.09 33.00 -14.75
N PRO A 277 27.28 33.56 -15.03
CA PRO A 277 27.49 34.94 -15.50
C PRO A 277 27.01 35.24 -16.93
N ASN A 278 26.43 34.27 -17.65
CA ASN A 278 25.84 34.50 -18.97
C ASN A 278 24.39 35.00 -18.91
N PHE A 279 23.76 35.03 -17.73
CA PHE A 279 22.49 35.75 -17.56
C PHE A 279 22.79 37.25 -17.45
N ASN A 280 22.72 37.95 -18.58
CA ASN A 280 22.96 39.38 -18.61
C ASN A 280 21.82 40.12 -17.90
N LYS A 281 22.07 40.51 -16.65
CA LYS A 281 21.22 41.29 -15.74
C LYS A 281 20.52 42.52 -16.35
N ASN A 282 20.99 43.01 -17.51
CA ASN A 282 20.45 44.20 -18.19
C ASN A 282 19.71 43.89 -19.51
N SER A 283 19.53 42.61 -19.88
CA SER A 283 18.89 42.20 -21.13
C SER A 283 17.39 41.91 -20.93
N LEU A 284 16.53 42.84 -21.36
CA LEU A 284 15.07 42.64 -21.43
C LEU A 284 14.70 41.41 -22.29
N SER A 285 15.52 41.07 -23.29
CA SER A 285 15.34 39.92 -24.17
C SER A 285 15.36 38.58 -23.43
N ASP A 286 16.23 38.43 -22.42
CA ASP A 286 16.37 37.15 -21.71
C ASP A 286 15.30 36.97 -20.62
N VAL A 287 14.82 38.07 -20.06
CA VAL A 287 13.64 38.11 -19.18
C VAL A 287 12.35 37.82 -19.98
N ASP A 288 12.24 38.37 -21.19
CA ASP A 288 11.10 38.12 -22.08
C ASP A 288 11.11 36.69 -22.65
N LYS A 289 12.28 36.11 -22.99
CA LYS A 289 12.39 34.69 -23.37
C LYS A 289 11.91 33.76 -22.24
N PHE A 290 12.24 34.08 -20.99
CA PHE A 290 11.79 33.33 -19.82
C PHE A 290 10.28 33.47 -19.57
N ARG A 291 9.72 34.68 -19.79
CA ARG A 291 8.29 34.96 -19.68
C ARG A 291 7.45 34.29 -20.78
N ILE A 292 7.89 34.41 -22.05
CA ILE A 292 7.24 33.81 -23.23
C ILE A 292 7.24 32.28 -23.15
N TRP A 293 8.28 31.68 -22.58
CA TRP A 293 8.35 30.22 -22.37
C TRP A 293 7.36 29.71 -21.29
N LYS A 294 7.22 30.44 -20.16
CA LYS A 294 6.22 30.11 -19.12
C LYS A 294 4.79 30.17 -19.67
N GLU A 295 4.53 31.06 -20.62
CA GLU A 295 3.21 31.24 -21.23
C GLU A 295 2.89 30.22 -22.33
N ASN A 296 3.89 29.57 -22.96
CA ASN A 296 3.70 28.67 -24.13
C ASN A 296 4.13 27.20 -23.96
N GLY A 297 4.67 26.78 -22.81
CA GLY A 297 5.28 25.46 -22.63
C GLY A 297 4.31 24.28 -22.40
N GLY A 298 3.76 23.71 -23.48
CA GLY A 298 3.19 22.35 -23.47
C GLY A 298 4.27 21.24 -23.43
N LYS A 299 3.85 19.97 -23.55
CA LYS A 299 4.74 18.78 -23.49
C LYS A 299 5.93 18.79 -24.46
N GLU A 300 5.80 19.39 -25.64
CA GLU A 300 6.90 19.50 -26.63
C GLU A 300 8.01 20.47 -26.19
N GLY A 301 7.67 21.48 -25.38
CA GLY A 301 8.66 22.39 -24.78
C GLY A 301 9.50 21.72 -23.69
N GLU A 302 8.96 20.69 -23.00
CA GLU A 302 9.70 19.94 -21.97
C GLU A 302 10.72 18.97 -22.59
N GLU A 303 10.43 18.33 -23.73
CA GLU A 303 11.37 17.41 -24.40
C GLU A 303 12.53 18.12 -25.11
N SER A 304 12.29 19.34 -25.64
CA SER A 304 13.33 20.19 -26.25
C SER A 304 14.29 20.78 -25.21
N PHE A 305 13.79 21.05 -23.99
CA PHE A 305 14.55 21.63 -22.89
C PHE A 305 15.64 20.67 -22.39
N ASP A 306 15.33 19.39 -22.15
CA ASP A 306 16.32 18.38 -21.69
C ASP A 306 17.51 18.18 -22.64
N GLY A 307 17.36 18.51 -23.93
CA GLY A 307 18.42 18.45 -24.94
C GLY A 307 19.43 19.61 -24.87
N LEU A 308 19.03 20.77 -24.37
CA LEU A 308 19.84 22.00 -24.35
C LEU A 308 20.85 22.05 -23.18
N PHE A 309 20.62 21.30 -22.10
CA PHE A 309 21.38 21.45 -20.82
C PHE A 309 22.42 20.35 -20.55
N LYS A 310 22.82 19.56 -21.55
CA LYS A 310 23.80 18.47 -21.40
C LYS A 310 25.26 18.88 -21.23
N LYS A 311 25.57 20.17 -21.13
CA LYS A 311 26.92 20.64 -20.83
C LYS A 311 26.84 21.83 -19.88
N ASN A 312 27.21 21.62 -18.62
CA ASN A 312 28.22 22.41 -17.91
C ASN A 312 28.28 22.01 -16.41
N ASN A 313 29.50 21.78 -15.92
CA ASN A 313 29.83 21.55 -14.51
C ASN A 313 29.71 22.87 -13.73
N ALA A 314 28.86 22.92 -12.70
CA ALA A 314 28.64 24.14 -11.92
C ALA A 314 27.46 24.12 -10.89
N GLU A 315 27.78 23.77 -9.64
CA GLU A 315 27.40 24.32 -8.32
C GLU A 315 25.97 24.53 -7.75
N PHE A 316 25.94 24.44 -6.42
CA PHE A 316 24.85 24.18 -5.47
C PHE A 316 23.79 25.28 -5.29
N VAL A 317 22.52 24.85 -5.17
CA VAL A 317 21.39 25.69 -4.76
C VAL A 317 20.99 25.26 -3.35
N LYS A 318 21.02 26.19 -2.37
CA LYS A 318 20.63 25.87 -0.98
C LYS A 318 19.18 25.39 -0.96
N ASP A 319 18.85 24.39 -0.15
CA ASP A 319 17.46 23.92 0.03
C ASP A 319 16.52 25.08 0.44
N ALA A 320 17.04 26.03 1.22
CA ALA A 320 16.34 27.27 1.57
C ALA A 320 16.06 28.16 0.34
N ASP A 321 16.99 28.26 -0.61
CA ASP A 321 16.81 29.02 -1.85
C ASP A 321 15.76 28.34 -2.75
N ILE A 322 15.76 27.00 -2.83
CA ILE A 322 14.74 26.22 -3.54
C ILE A 322 13.36 26.46 -2.92
N GLU A 323 13.25 26.43 -1.59
CA GLU A 323 11.99 26.68 -0.88
C GLU A 323 11.51 28.12 -1.10
N LYS A 324 12.40 29.10 -1.03
CA LYS A 324 12.13 30.52 -1.27
C LYS A 324 11.64 30.77 -2.70
N TYR A 325 12.28 30.17 -3.70
CA TYR A 325 11.84 30.22 -5.09
C TYR A 325 10.45 29.61 -5.30
N ARG A 326 10.17 28.44 -4.71
CA ARG A 326 8.87 27.78 -4.84
C ARG A 326 7.74 28.62 -4.24
N HIS A 327 7.98 29.24 -3.09
CA HIS A 327 7.01 30.18 -2.50
C HIS A 327 6.82 31.42 -3.37
N TRP A 328 7.90 32.02 -3.86
CA TRP A 328 7.87 33.16 -4.78
C TRP A 328 7.09 32.89 -6.07
N ALA A 329 7.27 31.72 -6.68
CA ALA A 329 6.54 31.31 -7.86
C ALA A 329 5.04 31.05 -7.57
N GLU A 330 4.71 30.44 -6.43
CA GLU A 330 3.32 30.17 -6.02
C GLU A 330 2.53 31.46 -5.76
N GLN A 331 3.18 32.50 -5.21
CA GLN A 331 2.57 33.81 -4.97
C GLN A 331 2.58 34.73 -6.21
N ASN A 332 2.74 34.15 -7.41
CA ASN A 332 2.83 34.85 -8.70
C ASN A 332 3.80 36.04 -8.66
N TYR A 333 4.93 35.83 -7.99
CA TYR A 333 6.06 36.75 -7.86
C TYR A 333 5.77 38.01 -7.05
N ARG A 334 4.68 38.06 -6.28
CA ARG A 334 4.28 39.23 -5.49
C ARG A 334 4.24 38.90 -4.02
N SER A 335 4.63 39.86 -3.17
CA SER A 335 4.49 39.72 -1.72
C SER A 335 2.99 39.69 -1.35
N PRO A 336 2.51 38.69 -0.59
CA PRO A 336 1.11 38.59 -0.23
C PRO A 336 0.64 39.71 0.70
N TYR A 337 1.54 40.40 1.41
CA TYR A 337 1.16 41.44 2.38
C TYR A 337 1.13 42.85 1.77
N THR A 338 1.99 43.11 0.80
CA THR A 338 2.13 44.43 0.15
C THR A 338 1.64 44.44 -1.30
N GLY A 339 1.42 43.27 -1.90
CA GLY A 339 1.07 43.12 -3.32
C GLY A 339 2.19 43.47 -4.30
N LYS A 340 3.35 43.90 -3.80
CA LYS A 340 4.48 44.38 -4.62
C LYS A 340 5.21 43.23 -5.29
N ALA A 341 5.62 43.44 -6.53
CA ALA A 341 6.44 42.47 -7.26
C ALA A 341 7.81 42.30 -6.59
N ILE A 342 8.22 41.05 -6.40
CA ILE A 342 9.52 40.66 -5.87
C ILE A 342 10.40 40.30 -7.08
N PRO A 343 11.44 41.07 -7.39
CA PRO A 343 12.36 40.74 -8.47
C PRO A 343 13.14 39.46 -8.16
N LEU A 344 13.29 38.58 -9.13
CA LEU A 344 14.06 37.34 -8.97
C LEU A 344 15.53 37.62 -8.58
N SER A 345 16.10 38.73 -9.06
CA SER A 345 17.46 39.19 -8.73
C SER A 345 17.63 39.54 -7.25
N GLU A 346 16.56 39.97 -6.57
CA GLU A 346 16.61 40.37 -5.16
C GLU A 346 16.09 39.27 -4.20
N LEU A 347 15.40 38.26 -4.73
CA LEU A 347 14.75 37.19 -3.95
C LEU A 347 15.71 36.49 -2.97
N PHE A 348 16.95 36.22 -3.40
CA PHE A 348 17.95 35.49 -2.59
C PHE A 348 18.75 36.38 -1.64
N THR A 349 18.48 37.69 -1.64
CA THR A 349 19.10 38.62 -0.70
C THR A 349 18.41 38.60 0.66
N GLU A 350 19.02 39.24 1.67
CA GLU A 350 18.45 39.38 3.01
C GLU A 350 17.18 40.25 3.06
N LYS A 351 16.90 41.01 1.98
CA LYS A 351 15.72 41.88 1.84
C LYS A 351 14.40 41.11 1.89
N TYR A 352 14.41 39.84 1.53
CA TYR A 352 13.23 38.98 1.51
C TYR A 352 13.43 37.78 2.42
N GLN A 353 12.38 37.41 3.15
CA GLN A 353 12.41 36.30 4.10
C GLN A 353 11.19 35.41 3.93
N ILE A 354 11.30 34.16 4.39
CA ILE A 354 10.15 33.26 4.48
C ILE A 354 9.45 33.55 5.81
N ASP A 355 8.21 34.00 5.75
CA ASP A 355 7.34 34.18 6.92
C ASP A 355 6.43 32.95 7.14
N HIS A 356 6.11 32.69 8.40
CA HIS A 356 5.08 31.74 8.80
C HIS A 356 3.73 32.45 8.93
N ILE A 357 2.81 32.18 8.00
CA ILE A 357 1.47 32.79 7.93
C ILE A 357 0.78 32.75 9.30
N ILE A 358 0.79 31.56 9.91
CA ILE A 358 0.46 31.35 11.31
C ILE A 358 1.78 31.21 12.07
N PRO A 359 2.08 32.09 13.03
CA PRO A 359 3.31 32.04 13.80
C PRO A 359 3.52 30.67 14.45
N ARG A 360 4.76 30.17 14.41
CA ARG A 360 5.12 28.87 14.99
C ARG A 360 4.78 28.75 16.48
N ALA A 361 4.78 29.86 17.22
CA ALA A 361 4.41 29.87 18.64
C ALA A 361 2.92 29.55 18.88
N LYS A 362 2.05 29.82 17.90
CA LYS A 362 0.60 29.54 17.97
C LYS A 362 0.22 28.25 17.26
N PHE A 363 0.98 27.84 16.23
CA PHE A 363 0.71 26.64 15.45
C PHE A 363 2.01 26.01 14.95
N TYR A 364 2.37 24.84 15.47
CA TYR A 364 3.59 24.11 15.09
C TYR A 364 3.43 23.42 13.73
N ASP A 365 3.30 24.21 12.66
CA ASP A 365 3.21 23.74 11.29
C ASP A 365 4.28 24.41 10.42
N ASP A 366 5.34 23.65 10.13
CA ASP A 366 6.40 24.06 9.21
C ASP A 366 6.16 23.60 7.76
N SER A 367 4.93 23.16 7.44
CA SER A 367 4.61 22.72 6.08
C SER A 367 4.62 23.88 5.10
N PHE A 368 4.86 23.55 3.83
CA PHE A 368 4.80 24.48 2.70
C PHE A 368 3.50 25.31 2.67
N GLY A 369 2.40 24.79 3.20
CA GLY A 369 1.11 25.49 3.29
C GLY A 369 1.05 26.62 4.31
N ASN A 370 2.01 26.73 5.23
CA ASN A 370 2.07 27.76 6.26
C ASN A 370 3.19 28.79 6.03
N LYS A 371 3.83 28.80 4.86
CA LYS A 371 4.97 29.66 4.53
C LYS A 371 4.72 30.55 3.32
N VAL A 372 5.19 31.79 3.34
CA VAL A 372 5.16 32.75 2.21
C VAL A 372 6.45 33.56 2.16
N VAL A 373 6.78 34.16 1.01
CA VAL A 373 7.94 35.06 0.90
C VAL A 373 7.49 36.51 0.94
N VAL A 374 8.07 37.27 1.85
CA VAL A 374 7.72 38.67 2.12
C VAL A 374 8.99 39.49 2.35
N GLU A 375 8.86 40.82 2.32
CA GLU A 375 9.91 41.75 2.70
C GLU A 375 10.32 41.52 4.17
N ALA A 376 11.62 41.56 4.47
CA ALA A 376 12.15 41.26 5.79
C ALA A 376 11.62 42.21 6.88
N GLU A 377 11.46 43.48 6.53
CA GLU A 377 10.93 44.52 7.41
C GLU A 377 9.43 44.32 7.69
N VAL A 378 8.66 43.86 6.70
CA VAL A 378 7.24 43.53 6.86
C VAL A 378 7.08 42.28 7.72
N ASN A 379 7.93 41.28 7.52
CA ASN A 379 8.00 40.08 8.37
C ASN A 379 8.28 40.43 9.84
N ALA A 380 9.27 41.31 10.08
CA ALA A 380 9.62 41.77 11.41
C ALA A 380 8.47 42.53 12.10
N LEU A 381 7.69 43.32 11.33
CA LEU A 381 6.52 44.03 11.84
C LEU A 381 5.34 43.11 12.15
N LYS A 382 5.15 42.04 11.38
CA LYS A 382 4.09 41.05 11.64
C LYS A 382 4.29 40.35 12.99
N ASP A 383 5.53 39.98 13.29
CA ASP A 383 5.93 39.31 14.53
C ASP A 383 5.01 38.08 14.83
N ASN A 384 4.58 37.88 16.08
CA ASN A 384 3.79 36.73 16.52
C ASN A 384 2.26 36.87 16.25
N ARG A 385 1.87 37.66 15.24
CA ARG A 385 0.46 37.84 14.81
C ARG A 385 0.11 36.96 13.62
N LEU A 386 -1.18 36.61 13.50
CA LEU A 386 -1.69 35.93 12.30
C LEU A 386 -1.64 36.89 11.11
N ALA A 387 -1.44 36.34 9.91
CA ALA A 387 -1.38 37.16 8.70
C ALA A 387 -2.60 38.08 8.53
N ILE A 388 -3.83 37.59 8.74
CA ILE A 388 -5.03 38.44 8.59
C ILE A 388 -5.13 39.53 9.66
N GLN A 389 -4.74 39.23 10.90
CA GLN A 389 -4.71 40.20 12.00
C GLN A 389 -3.70 41.32 11.72
N PHE A 390 -2.52 40.95 11.20
CA PHE A 390 -1.52 41.92 10.79
C PHE A 390 -2.03 42.87 9.70
N ILE A 391 -2.75 42.34 8.70
CA ILE A 391 -3.35 43.14 7.63
C ILE A 391 -4.44 44.06 8.19
N GLU A 392 -5.30 43.58 9.09
CA GLU A 392 -6.34 44.42 9.73
C GLU A 392 -5.75 45.60 10.53
N ASP A 393 -4.72 45.32 11.33
CA ASP A 393 -4.04 46.31 12.17
C ASP A 393 -3.22 47.33 11.37
N SER A 394 -2.70 46.92 10.21
CA SER A 394 -1.67 47.67 9.48
C SER A 394 -2.09 48.09 8.07
N GLN A 395 -3.35 47.88 7.67
CA GLN A 395 -3.87 48.27 6.36
C GLN A 395 -3.57 49.74 6.05
N GLY A 396 -3.06 50.01 4.85
CA GLY A 396 -2.73 51.38 4.42
C GLY A 396 -1.49 52.00 5.08
N LYS A 397 -0.80 51.28 5.98
CA LYS A 397 0.44 51.77 6.61
C LYS A 397 1.61 51.72 5.63
N GLU A 398 2.31 52.84 5.49
CA GLU A 398 3.58 52.90 4.74
C GLU A 398 4.73 52.35 5.59
N ILE A 399 5.48 51.40 5.02
CA ILE A 399 6.67 50.82 5.61
C ILE A 399 7.87 51.21 4.73
N ASN A 400 8.88 51.81 5.36
CA ASN A 400 10.14 52.15 4.70
C ASN A 400 11.02 50.91 4.65
N LEU A 401 11.39 50.47 3.45
CA LEU A 401 12.36 49.41 3.24
C LEU A 401 13.78 49.94 3.31
N SER A 402 14.73 49.07 3.61
CA SER A 402 16.18 49.34 3.69
C SER A 402 16.79 49.98 2.41
N ASN A 403 16.10 49.95 1.28
CA ASN A 403 16.51 50.56 0.01
C ASN A 403 15.92 51.97 -0.25
N GLY A 404 15.21 52.57 0.72
CA GLY A 404 14.55 53.86 0.56
C GLY A 404 13.21 53.83 -0.18
N GLN A 405 12.73 52.64 -0.59
CA GLN A 405 11.41 52.49 -1.18
C GLN A 405 10.33 52.35 -0.10
N LYS A 406 9.17 52.96 -0.36
CA LYS A 406 7.98 52.82 0.47
C LYS A 406 7.10 51.69 -0.06
N VAL A 407 6.60 50.85 0.85
CA VAL A 407 5.60 49.83 0.54
C VAL A 407 4.40 50.00 1.45
N THR A 408 3.21 49.88 0.87
CA THR A 408 1.95 50.00 1.60
C THR A 408 1.38 48.61 1.83
N VAL A 409 0.94 48.34 3.05
CA VAL A 409 0.23 47.09 3.37
C VAL A 409 -1.14 47.11 2.68
N LEU A 410 -1.51 46.00 2.03
CA LEU A 410 -2.77 45.87 1.29
C LEU A 410 -4.00 46.13 2.17
N SER A 411 -5.08 46.59 1.54
CA SER A 411 -6.40 46.58 2.18
C SER A 411 -6.84 45.15 2.44
N ILE A 412 -7.76 44.94 3.40
CA ILE A 412 -8.26 43.60 3.68
C ILE A 412 -8.99 42.96 2.50
N GLU A 413 -9.67 43.77 1.69
CA GLU A 413 -10.39 43.33 0.50
C GLU A 413 -9.41 42.87 -0.59
N ASP A 414 -8.37 43.67 -0.86
CA ASP A 414 -7.33 43.35 -1.82
C ASP A 414 -6.49 42.15 -1.38
N TYR A 415 -6.20 42.02 -0.09
CA TYR A 415 -5.49 40.88 0.48
C TYR A 415 -6.30 39.58 0.35
N LYS A 416 -7.61 39.60 0.65
CA LYS A 416 -8.49 38.44 0.49
C LYS A 416 -8.62 38.06 -1.00
N TYR A 417 -8.77 39.05 -1.88
CA TYR A 417 -8.81 38.85 -3.33
C TYR A 417 -7.50 38.25 -3.85
N PHE A 418 -6.35 38.76 -3.41
CA PHE A 418 -5.04 38.22 -3.74
C PHE A 418 -4.91 36.76 -3.26
N ALA A 419 -5.29 36.48 -2.01
CA ALA A 419 -5.22 35.13 -1.45
C ALA A 419 -6.06 34.11 -2.23
N ASP A 420 -7.24 34.51 -2.73
CA ASP A 420 -8.14 33.62 -3.47
C ASP A 420 -7.77 33.41 -4.93
N ASN A 421 -7.21 34.41 -5.61
CA ASN A 421 -6.87 34.30 -7.03
C ASN A 421 -5.45 33.81 -7.30
N VAL A 422 -4.50 34.11 -6.42
CA VAL A 422 -3.08 33.81 -6.67
C VAL A 422 -2.70 32.41 -6.20
N PHE A 423 -3.09 32.02 -4.99
CA PHE A 423 -2.73 30.70 -4.49
C PHE A 423 -3.64 29.64 -5.11
N THR A 424 -3.17 28.41 -5.25
CA THR A 424 -4.01 27.25 -5.63
C THR A 424 -4.15 26.25 -4.48
N ASN A 425 -3.20 26.27 -3.55
CA ASN A 425 -3.17 25.41 -2.38
C ASN A 425 -4.29 25.78 -1.38
N LYS A 426 -5.31 24.92 -1.28
CA LYS A 426 -6.47 25.09 -0.38
C LYS A 426 -6.08 25.30 1.09
N LYS A 427 -5.00 24.65 1.57
CA LYS A 427 -4.52 24.78 2.96
C LYS A 427 -3.95 26.18 3.20
N LYS A 428 -3.10 26.66 2.29
CA LYS A 428 -2.47 27.98 2.37
C LYS A 428 -3.49 29.12 2.27
N LYS A 429 -4.44 29.04 1.34
CA LYS A 429 -5.58 29.98 1.24
C LYS A 429 -6.34 30.11 2.55
N ARG A 430 -6.59 28.97 3.20
CA ARG A 430 -7.30 28.93 4.47
C ARG A 430 -6.47 29.60 5.57
N HIS A 431 -5.17 29.30 5.69
CA HIS A 431 -4.29 29.89 6.70
C HIS A 431 -4.14 31.41 6.53
N LEU A 432 -4.02 31.91 5.30
CA LEU A 432 -3.92 33.35 5.02
C LEU A 432 -5.15 34.13 5.49
N LYS A 433 -6.32 33.50 5.50
CA LYS A 433 -7.61 34.10 5.86
C LYS A 433 -8.11 33.70 7.25
N LEU A 434 -7.21 33.13 8.07
CA LEU A 434 -7.58 32.50 9.33
C LEU A 434 -7.51 33.52 10.47
N TYR A 435 -8.65 33.79 11.11
CA TYR A 435 -8.77 34.72 12.23
C TYR A 435 -8.28 34.12 13.57
N GLU A 436 -8.38 32.80 13.72
CA GLU A 436 -7.97 32.06 14.92
C GLU A 436 -7.48 30.66 14.56
N VAL A 437 -6.50 30.13 15.31
CA VAL A 437 -5.89 28.82 15.05
C VAL A 437 -6.80 27.70 15.57
N PRO A 438 -7.35 26.80 14.72
CA PRO A 438 -8.16 25.69 15.20
C PRO A 438 -7.30 24.62 15.89
N GLU A 439 -7.61 24.28 17.14
CA GLU A 439 -6.94 23.20 17.90
C GLU A 439 -7.15 21.81 17.26
N ASP A 440 -8.29 21.62 16.57
CA ASP A 440 -8.79 20.30 16.12
C ASP A 440 -7.97 19.62 14.99
N PHE A 441 -7.05 20.34 14.32
CA PHE A 441 -6.41 19.83 13.09
C PHE A 441 -5.16 18.97 13.35
N VAL A 442 -4.38 19.31 14.38
CA VAL A 442 -3.19 18.54 14.80
C VAL A 442 -3.62 17.31 15.61
N GLU A 443 -4.65 17.48 16.44
CA GLU A 443 -5.18 16.39 17.26
C GLU A 443 -5.75 15.24 16.43
N ARG A 444 -6.44 15.48 15.31
CA ARG A 444 -6.99 14.38 14.48
C ARG A 444 -5.92 13.51 13.83
N GLN A 445 -4.87 14.10 13.25
CA GLN A 445 -3.78 13.29 12.69
C GLN A 445 -2.99 12.58 13.79
N MET A 446 -2.79 13.23 14.94
CA MET A 446 -2.14 12.61 16.10
C MET A 446 -2.98 11.52 16.75
N ASN A 447 -4.30 11.66 16.87
CA ASN A 447 -5.18 10.72 17.58
C ASN A 447 -5.34 9.37 16.86
N ASP A 448 -5.35 9.37 15.53
CA ASP A 448 -5.42 8.12 14.76
C ASP A 448 -4.06 7.39 14.67
N THR A 449 -2.94 8.13 14.53
CA THR A 449 -1.59 7.54 14.59
C THR A 449 -1.27 7.04 16.01
N LYS A 450 -1.85 7.67 17.04
CA LYS A 450 -1.85 7.18 18.42
C LYS A 450 -2.56 5.83 18.54
N TYR A 451 -3.65 5.54 17.81
CA TYR A 451 -4.37 4.26 17.96
C TYR A 451 -3.50 3.05 17.62
N ILE A 452 -2.90 2.99 16.42
CA ILE A 452 -2.04 1.86 16.01
C ILE A 452 -0.85 1.72 16.97
N SER A 453 -0.26 2.84 17.35
CA SER A 453 0.89 2.87 18.25
C SER A 453 0.53 2.43 19.67
N ARG A 454 -0.67 2.78 20.16
CA ARG A 454 -1.26 2.29 21.41
C ARG A 454 -1.56 0.78 21.33
N THR A 455 -2.05 0.29 20.21
CA THR A 455 -2.26 -1.15 20.01
C THR A 455 -0.94 -1.92 20.03
N VAL A 456 0.08 -1.46 19.30
CA VAL A 456 1.44 -2.03 19.34
C VAL A 456 1.99 -2.00 20.76
N ALA A 457 1.84 -0.87 21.46
CA ALA A 457 2.23 -0.70 22.86
C ALA A 457 1.60 -1.74 23.78
N GLN A 458 0.28 -1.93 23.67
CA GLN A 458 -0.47 -2.88 24.49
C GLN A 458 0.07 -4.30 24.36
N PHE A 459 0.58 -4.67 23.19
CA PHE A 459 1.14 -6.01 22.98
C PHE A 459 2.61 -6.13 23.40
N LEU A 460 3.40 -5.05 23.35
CA LEU A 460 4.83 -5.07 23.71
C LEU A 460 5.08 -4.85 25.21
N ARG A 461 4.22 -4.09 25.90
CA ARG A 461 4.36 -3.75 27.32
C ARG A 461 4.46 -4.97 28.25
N PRO A 462 3.61 -6.00 28.11
CA PRO A 462 3.73 -7.20 28.95
C PRO A 462 5.08 -7.93 28.82
N ILE A 463 5.84 -7.66 27.75
CA ILE A 463 7.13 -8.30 27.47
C ILE A 463 8.29 -7.47 28.02
N ALA A 464 8.26 -6.14 27.89
CA ALA A 464 9.33 -5.28 28.38
C ALA A 464 9.46 -5.32 29.91
N VAL A 465 10.69 -5.31 30.43
CA VAL A 465 10.94 -5.30 31.89
C VAL A 465 10.58 -3.93 32.48
N GLY A 466 11.10 -2.84 31.88
CA GLY A 466 10.89 -1.49 32.40
C GLY A 466 11.51 -1.27 33.79
N ASN A 467 10.96 -0.30 34.54
CA ASN A 467 11.33 -0.01 35.93
C ASN A 467 10.07 0.33 36.75
N ASP A 468 10.22 0.65 38.05
CA ASP A 468 9.09 0.92 38.96
C ASP A 468 8.18 2.07 38.52
N THR A 469 8.68 2.96 37.66
CA THR A 469 7.97 4.15 37.17
C THR A 469 7.57 4.06 35.68
N ASP A 470 7.98 3.00 34.98
CA ASP A 470 7.88 2.91 33.53
C ASP A 470 7.74 1.48 33.02
N GLU A 471 6.77 1.27 32.13
CA GLU A 471 6.44 -0.04 31.56
C GLU A 471 7.38 -0.48 30.41
N GLY A 472 8.60 0.07 30.34
CA GLY A 472 9.65 -0.42 29.44
C GLY A 472 9.46 -0.15 27.94
N VAL A 473 8.51 0.70 27.52
CA VAL A 473 8.30 1.03 26.10
C VAL A 473 8.49 2.53 25.84
N ILE A 474 9.37 2.86 24.90
CA ILE A 474 9.73 4.25 24.53
C ILE A 474 9.30 4.52 23.08
N TYR A 475 8.69 5.67 22.86
CA TYR A 475 8.27 6.11 21.52
C TYR A 475 9.09 7.29 21.05
N SER A 476 9.54 7.24 19.81
CA SER A 476 10.21 8.34 19.13
C SER A 476 9.45 8.77 17.89
N SER A 477 9.59 10.04 17.52
CA SER A 477 9.09 10.56 16.25
C SER A 477 10.18 10.49 15.18
N GLY A 478 9.77 10.32 13.92
CA GLY A 478 10.73 10.26 12.81
C GLY A 478 11.57 11.51 12.58
N SER A 479 11.13 12.67 13.08
CA SER A 479 11.93 13.89 13.05
C SER A 479 13.10 13.81 14.03
N ILE A 480 12.85 13.32 15.25
CA ILE A 480 13.86 13.19 16.30
C ILE A 480 14.95 12.19 15.89
N THR A 481 14.55 11.03 15.38
CA THR A 481 15.48 9.99 14.90
C THR A 481 16.31 10.51 13.72
N SER A 482 15.70 11.24 12.78
CA SER A 482 16.41 11.86 11.65
C SER A 482 17.46 12.88 12.10
N ASP A 483 17.13 13.72 13.09
CA ASP A 483 18.05 14.72 13.62
C ASP A 483 19.22 14.06 14.36
N LEU A 484 18.96 13.06 15.21
CA LEU A 484 20.00 12.31 15.91
C LEU A 484 20.90 11.54 14.94
N LYS A 485 20.33 10.90 13.92
CA LYS A 485 21.08 10.21 12.85
C LYS A 485 22.06 11.16 12.15
N ASN A 486 21.65 12.41 11.91
CA ASN A 486 22.52 13.41 11.32
C ASN A 486 23.63 13.84 12.29
N LYS A 487 23.27 14.16 13.54
CA LYS A 487 24.20 14.64 14.56
C LYS A 487 25.24 13.59 14.99
N TRP A 488 24.89 12.31 14.96
CA TRP A 488 25.83 11.21 15.22
C TRP A 488 26.69 10.83 13.99
N GLY A 489 26.60 11.57 12.88
CA GLY A 489 27.43 11.32 11.69
C GLY A 489 27.02 10.10 10.86
N LEU A 490 25.92 9.42 11.20
CA LEU A 490 25.48 8.21 10.52
C LEU A 490 25.00 8.45 9.08
N ASN A 491 24.63 9.68 8.72
CA ASN A 491 24.40 10.06 7.32
C ASN A 491 25.68 10.03 6.50
N LYS A 492 26.83 10.41 7.07
CA LYS A 492 28.13 10.33 6.42
C LYS A 492 28.53 8.86 6.24
N LEU A 493 28.38 8.06 7.29
CA LEU A 493 28.58 6.61 7.24
C LEU A 493 27.75 5.98 6.12
N TRP A 494 26.48 6.35 6.01
CA TRP A 494 25.60 5.84 4.96
C TRP A 494 26.08 6.21 3.55
N LYS A 495 26.64 7.41 3.35
CA LYS A 495 27.28 7.78 2.08
C LYS A 495 28.53 6.94 1.79
N GLU A 496 29.35 6.64 2.79
CA GLU A 496 30.55 5.80 2.63
C GLU A 496 30.17 4.39 2.19
N VAL A 497 29.19 3.77 2.85
CA VAL A 497 28.70 2.42 2.53
C VAL A 497 28.13 2.34 1.11
N LEU A 498 27.51 3.42 0.62
CA LEU A 498 26.93 3.45 -0.73
C LEU A 498 27.91 3.84 -1.84
N LYS A 499 29.04 4.45 -1.50
CA LYS A 499 30.02 5.00 -2.45
C LYS A 499 30.43 3.99 -3.54
N PRO A 500 30.81 2.74 -3.22
CA PRO A 500 31.25 1.76 -4.24
C PRO A 500 30.19 1.47 -5.31
N ARG A 501 28.90 1.54 -4.94
CA ARG A 501 27.78 1.31 -5.86
C ARG A 501 27.64 2.45 -6.88
N PHE A 502 27.91 3.68 -6.47
CA PHE A 502 27.92 4.85 -7.35
C PHE A 502 29.15 4.85 -8.25
N GLU A 503 30.35 4.56 -7.73
CA GLU A 503 31.59 4.43 -8.52
C GLU A 503 31.44 3.40 -9.65
N ARG A 504 30.84 2.24 -9.34
CA ARG A 504 30.52 1.22 -10.34
C ARG A 504 29.57 1.74 -11.43
N LEU A 505 28.58 2.55 -11.06
CA LEU A 505 27.62 3.11 -12.00
C LEU A 505 28.22 4.21 -12.87
N GLU A 506 29.10 5.04 -12.31
CA GLU A 506 29.91 6.02 -13.07
C GLU A 506 30.71 5.31 -14.17
N GLY A 507 31.36 4.19 -13.84
CA GLY A 507 32.09 3.39 -14.82
C GLY A 507 31.21 2.83 -15.95
N ILE A 508 29.94 2.51 -15.67
CA ILE A 508 28.98 2.02 -16.68
C ILE A 508 28.47 3.18 -17.57
N LEU A 509 28.06 4.28 -16.95
CA LEU A 509 27.46 5.42 -17.66
C LEU A 509 28.52 6.25 -18.41
N GLY A 510 29.70 6.39 -17.83
CA GLY A 510 30.74 7.32 -18.28
C GLY A 510 30.51 8.76 -17.82
N GLU A 511 29.69 8.96 -16.78
CA GLU A 511 29.29 10.26 -16.25
C GLU A 511 29.61 10.34 -14.74
N PRO A 512 30.06 11.50 -14.22
CA PRO A 512 30.31 11.67 -12.80
C PRO A 512 28.98 11.75 -12.01
N LEU A 513 28.84 10.88 -11.02
CA LEU A 513 27.74 10.79 -10.07
C LEU A 513 28.17 11.14 -8.64
N ILE A 514 29.46 11.11 -8.34
CA ILE A 514 30.08 11.51 -7.08
C ILE A 514 30.73 12.87 -7.29
N LEU A 515 30.18 13.88 -6.64
CA LEU A 515 30.62 15.26 -6.77
C LEU A 515 31.30 15.70 -5.47
N PRO A 516 32.46 16.36 -5.52
CA PRO A 516 33.14 16.88 -4.32
C PRO A 516 32.25 17.92 -3.62
N SER A 517 32.39 18.05 -2.30
CA SER A 517 31.74 19.10 -1.52
C SER A 517 32.62 20.33 -1.46
N GLU A 518 32.10 21.50 -1.85
CA GLU A 518 32.82 22.78 -1.70
C GLU A 518 32.79 23.34 -0.28
N THR A 519 31.87 22.87 0.58
CA THR A 519 31.72 23.40 1.95
C THR A 519 32.69 22.79 2.96
N LYS A 520 33.17 21.58 2.68
CA LYS A 520 34.09 20.84 3.54
C LYS A 520 35.03 20.02 2.67
N GLU A 521 36.31 20.34 2.77
CA GLU A 521 37.38 19.62 2.12
C GLU A 521 37.30 18.12 2.47
N GLY A 522 37.19 17.26 1.46
CA GLY A 522 37.07 15.80 1.61
C GLY A 522 35.66 15.22 1.81
N ASP A 523 34.58 16.02 1.82
CA ASP A 523 33.19 15.51 1.75
C ASP A 523 32.71 15.44 0.29
N TYR A 524 31.64 14.68 0.03
CA TYR A 524 31.08 14.49 -1.32
C TYR A 524 29.56 14.29 -1.30
N HIS A 525 28.91 14.52 -2.44
CA HIS A 525 27.48 14.34 -2.64
C HIS A 525 27.20 13.47 -3.86
N PHE A 526 26.08 12.75 -3.82
CA PHE A 526 25.62 11.98 -4.97
C PHE A 526 24.69 12.84 -5.84
N ALA A 527 24.89 12.80 -7.15
CA ALA A 527 24.03 13.47 -8.14
C ALA A 527 22.59 12.91 -8.14
N LYS A 528 22.40 11.68 -7.64
CA LYS A 528 21.11 11.01 -7.52
C LYS A 528 20.78 10.68 -6.06
N ASN A 529 19.50 10.48 -5.79
CA ASN A 529 19.02 10.16 -4.44
C ASN A 529 19.59 8.82 -3.93
N TYR A 530 20.12 8.84 -2.71
CA TYR A 530 20.78 7.70 -2.08
C TYR A 530 20.09 7.23 -0.77
N LYS A 531 19.06 7.95 -0.29
CA LYS A 531 18.55 7.74 1.08
C LYS A 531 17.85 6.39 1.29
N ARG A 532 17.21 5.82 0.26
CA ARG A 532 16.36 4.61 0.37
C ARG A 532 16.59 3.61 -0.78
N ILE A 533 17.82 3.54 -1.28
CA ILE A 533 18.21 2.65 -2.39
C ILE A 533 18.77 1.30 -1.93
N ASP A 534 19.07 1.18 -0.63
CA ASP A 534 19.60 -0.03 0.01
C ASP A 534 18.81 -0.33 1.29
N HIS A 535 18.38 -1.58 1.49
CA HIS A 535 17.54 -2.05 2.59
C HIS A 535 18.18 -1.90 3.98
N ARG A 536 19.52 -1.83 4.09
CA ARG A 536 20.24 -1.72 5.36
C ARG A 536 19.97 -0.41 6.11
N HIS A 537 19.39 0.60 5.45
CA HIS A 537 18.95 1.83 6.13
C HIS A 537 17.94 1.56 7.25
N HIS A 538 17.13 0.49 7.16
CA HIS A 538 16.20 0.09 8.22
C HIS A 538 16.92 -0.30 9.52
N ALA A 539 18.05 -1.02 9.40
CA ALA A 539 18.85 -1.40 10.56
C ALA A 539 19.57 -0.19 11.17
N LEU A 540 20.03 0.73 10.31
CA LEU A 540 20.60 2.00 10.75
C LEU A 540 19.58 2.86 11.52
N ASP A 541 18.35 2.93 11.03
CA ASP A 541 17.26 3.64 11.71
C ASP A 541 16.91 2.94 13.04
N ALA A 542 16.87 1.60 13.06
CA ALA A 542 16.64 0.81 14.28
C ALA A 542 17.73 1.04 15.35
N LEU A 543 19.00 1.11 14.94
CA LEU A 543 20.12 1.45 15.84
C LEU A 543 19.94 2.83 16.47
N VAL A 544 19.55 3.83 15.67
CA VAL A 544 19.29 5.18 16.16
C VAL A 544 18.12 5.19 17.13
N ILE A 545 17.04 4.47 16.81
CA ILE A 545 15.86 4.33 17.68
C ILE A 545 16.24 3.70 19.02
N ALA A 546 17.03 2.62 19.01
CA ALA A 546 17.50 1.95 20.22
C ALA A 546 18.36 2.88 21.10
N CYS A 547 19.24 3.68 20.49
CA CYS A 547 20.09 4.64 21.22
C CYS A 547 19.34 5.91 21.65
N THR A 548 18.09 6.11 21.20
CA THR A 548 17.29 7.28 21.55
C THR A 548 16.63 7.11 22.91
N SER A 549 17.21 7.73 23.94
CA SER A 549 16.62 7.79 25.28
C SER A 549 15.47 8.80 25.38
N ARG A 550 14.65 8.67 26.44
CA ARG A 550 13.69 9.70 26.85
C ARG A 550 14.36 11.05 27.03
N SER A 551 15.63 11.04 27.43
CA SER A 551 16.35 12.26 27.67
C SER A 551 16.66 13.01 26.37
N HIS A 552 17.06 12.30 25.32
CA HIS A 552 17.22 12.88 23.98
C HIS A 552 15.92 13.50 23.47
N ILE A 553 14.79 12.81 23.67
CA ILE A 553 13.47 13.26 23.21
C ILE A 553 13.04 14.56 23.91
N LYS A 554 13.13 14.60 25.25
CA LYS A 554 12.75 15.78 26.03
C LYS A 554 13.63 16.98 25.65
N TYR A 555 14.95 16.77 25.55
CA TYR A 555 15.87 17.84 25.18
C TYR A 555 15.62 18.39 23.76
N LEU A 556 15.40 17.55 22.76
CA LEU A 556 15.08 18.00 21.39
C LEU A 556 13.74 18.73 21.30
N ASN A 557 12.74 18.27 22.04
CA ASN A 557 11.45 18.96 22.10
C ASN A 557 11.59 20.34 22.77
N SER A 558 12.42 20.46 23.82
CA SER A 558 12.74 21.73 24.45
C SER A 558 13.55 22.65 23.52
N LEU A 559 14.53 22.14 22.77
CA LEU A 559 15.26 22.95 21.78
C LEU A 559 14.33 23.50 20.68
N ASN A 560 13.41 22.66 20.18
CA ASN A 560 12.44 23.06 19.17
C ASN A 560 11.42 24.10 19.68
N SER A 561 11.16 24.16 20.99
CA SER A 561 10.32 25.21 21.59
C SER A 561 11.09 26.51 21.84
N LEU A 562 12.42 26.45 21.96
CA LEU A 562 13.33 27.56 22.26
C LEU A 562 13.80 28.36 21.05
N SER A 563 13.84 27.78 19.84
CA SER A 563 14.18 28.51 18.60
C SER A 563 13.24 29.69 18.28
N ASN A 564 12.22 29.92 19.11
CA ASN A 564 11.18 30.94 18.96
C ASN A 564 11.39 32.19 19.86
N ASN A 565 12.36 32.25 20.78
CA ASN A 565 12.59 33.45 21.61
C ASN A 565 14.08 33.61 22.02
N LYS A 566 14.78 34.60 21.46
CA LYS A 566 16.19 34.92 21.78
C LYS A 566 16.43 35.48 23.19
N LYS A 567 15.40 35.63 24.05
CA LYS A 567 15.50 36.34 25.34
C LYS A 567 15.36 35.49 26.62
N ASP A 568 15.23 34.17 26.55
CA ASP A 568 15.07 33.33 27.75
C ASP A 568 16.41 32.82 28.31
N ILE A 569 17.22 33.73 28.88
CA ILE A 569 18.43 33.36 29.64
C ILE A 569 18.07 32.50 30.88
N ALA A 570 16.85 32.63 31.41
CA ALA A 570 16.38 31.88 32.58
C ALA A 570 16.33 30.34 32.39
N LYS A 571 16.23 29.83 31.15
CA LYS A 571 16.18 28.38 30.87
C LYS A 571 17.57 27.73 30.79
N TYR A 572 18.66 28.49 30.81
CA TYR A 572 20.03 27.95 30.88
C TYR A 572 20.27 27.08 32.12
N GLY A 573 19.62 27.41 33.25
CA GLY A 573 19.70 26.60 34.48
C GLY A 573 19.10 25.19 34.31
N GLU A 574 18.07 25.03 33.49
CA GLU A 574 17.47 23.71 33.23
C GLU A 574 18.35 22.85 32.32
N TRP A 575 19.14 23.45 31.43
CA TRP A 575 20.02 22.74 30.49
C TRP A 575 21.24 22.11 31.17
N ALA A 576 21.66 22.63 32.32
CA ALA A 576 22.71 22.03 33.14
C ALA A 576 22.42 20.54 33.46
N LYS A 577 21.15 20.18 33.64
CA LYS A 577 20.70 18.81 33.93
C LYS A 577 20.95 17.82 32.78
N TRP A 578 21.16 18.29 31.55
CA TRP A 578 21.25 17.47 30.33
C TRP A 578 22.63 17.55 29.68
N LYS A 579 23.59 18.24 30.31
CA LYS A 579 24.95 18.43 29.79
C LYS A 579 25.67 17.12 29.46
N TYR A 580 25.32 16.02 30.15
CA TYR A 580 25.88 14.69 29.90
C TYR A 580 25.53 14.10 28.53
N LEU A 581 24.47 14.58 27.88
CA LEU A 581 24.06 14.14 26.53
C LEU A 581 24.85 14.82 25.41
N LEU A 582 25.55 15.92 25.74
CA LEU A 582 26.23 16.78 24.80
C LEU A 582 27.72 16.47 24.78
N ASN A 583 28.40 16.85 23.69
CA ASN A 583 29.80 16.50 23.47
C ASN A 583 30.72 17.16 24.51
N LYS A 584 31.23 16.37 25.46
CA LYS A 584 32.08 16.83 26.58
C LYS A 584 33.34 17.56 26.08
N ARG A 585 34.00 17.09 25.01
CA ARG A 585 35.27 17.66 24.53
C ARG A 585 35.11 19.09 24.03
N LYS A 586 34.06 19.38 23.25
CA LYS A 586 33.77 20.73 22.75
C LYS A 586 33.21 21.67 23.83
N GLN A 587 32.65 21.13 24.91
CA GLN A 587 32.27 21.92 26.09
C GLN A 587 33.50 22.44 26.84
N PHE A 588 34.58 21.66 26.93
CA PHE A 588 35.85 22.10 27.55
C PHE A 588 36.60 23.12 26.69
N GLU A 589 36.38 23.14 25.37
CA GLU A 589 37.00 24.07 24.43
C GLU A 589 36.26 25.43 24.28
N ASN A 590 35.21 25.68 25.07
CA ASN A 590 34.44 26.95 25.12
C ASN A 590 33.91 27.46 23.75
N GLN A 591 33.62 26.55 22.81
CA GLN A 591 33.01 26.92 21.53
C GLN A 591 31.49 27.09 21.68
N GLU A 592 30.90 28.17 21.13
CA GLU A 592 29.44 28.44 21.16
C GLU A 592 28.59 27.24 20.67
N ASN A 593 29.13 26.41 19.76
CA ASN A 593 28.47 25.23 19.21
C ASN A 593 28.45 24.00 20.14
N GLY A 594 29.23 23.98 21.23
CA GLY A 594 29.33 22.86 22.18
C GLY A 594 28.03 22.54 22.94
N MET A 595 27.04 23.45 22.87
CA MET A 595 25.72 23.28 23.47
C MET A 595 24.67 22.61 22.56
N THR A 596 24.99 22.34 21.29
CA THR A 596 24.02 21.81 20.30
C THR A 596 24.39 20.46 19.67
N GLU A 597 25.65 20.03 19.85
CA GLU A 597 26.18 18.76 19.36
C GLU A 597 26.06 17.66 20.43
N PHE A 598 25.33 16.59 20.12
CA PHE A 598 25.22 15.42 21.00
C PHE A 598 26.55 14.65 21.04
N GLY A 599 26.85 14.09 22.22
CA GLY A 599 27.82 13.01 22.31
C GLY A 599 27.34 11.79 21.53
N THR A 600 28.28 10.98 21.04
CA THR A 600 27.96 9.65 20.52
C THR A 600 27.53 8.72 21.66
N PRO A 601 26.67 7.72 21.42
CA PRO A 601 26.23 6.78 22.45
C PRO A 601 27.38 6.07 23.17
N TRP A 602 28.45 5.72 22.45
CA TRP A 602 29.73 5.25 22.98
C TRP A 602 30.89 5.72 22.09
N GLU A 603 32.13 5.50 22.52
CA GLU A 603 33.34 6.07 21.89
C GLU A 603 33.56 5.61 20.45
N ARG A 604 33.47 4.29 20.19
CA ARG A 604 33.63 3.68 18.85
C ARG A 604 32.32 3.58 18.05
N PHE A 605 31.26 4.30 18.44
CA PHE A 605 29.92 4.18 17.85
C PHE A 605 29.90 4.20 16.32
N TYR A 606 30.64 5.13 15.71
CA TYR A 606 30.72 5.24 14.26
C TYR A 606 31.35 4.02 13.59
N LEU A 607 32.47 3.52 14.15
CA LEU A 607 33.20 2.37 13.59
C LEU A 607 32.39 1.08 13.77
N ASP A 608 31.85 0.87 14.97
CA ASP A 608 31.07 -0.32 15.29
C ASP A 608 29.78 -0.37 14.46
N ALA A 609 29.13 0.79 14.24
CA ALA A 609 27.97 0.89 13.34
C ALA A 609 28.35 0.56 11.89
N LYS A 610 29.54 0.97 11.43
CA LYS A 610 30.01 0.70 10.07
C LYS A 610 30.27 -0.79 9.86
N GLU A 611 31.05 -1.39 10.75
CA GLU A 611 31.34 -2.83 10.73
C GLU A 611 30.06 -3.66 10.81
N ALA A 612 29.13 -3.28 11.69
CA ALA A 612 27.84 -3.95 11.80
C ALA A 612 27.02 -3.86 10.51
N ILE A 613 26.88 -2.67 9.91
CA ILE A 613 26.08 -2.45 8.68
C ILE A 613 26.67 -3.19 7.47
N GLU A 614 27.99 -3.21 7.34
CA GLU A 614 28.67 -3.95 6.27
C GLU A 614 28.46 -5.46 6.41
N ALA A 615 28.28 -5.96 7.63
CA ALA A 615 28.01 -7.36 7.94
C ALA A 615 26.51 -7.76 7.83
N ILE A 616 25.59 -6.84 7.54
CA ILE A 616 24.15 -7.15 7.48
C ILE A 616 23.79 -7.91 6.20
N VAL A 617 23.23 -9.10 6.38
CA VAL A 617 22.53 -9.84 5.31
C VAL A 617 21.04 -9.53 5.36
N VAL A 618 20.53 -8.97 4.26
CA VAL A 618 19.12 -8.61 4.13
C VAL A 618 18.33 -9.83 3.68
N SER A 619 17.42 -10.29 4.52
CA SER A 619 16.48 -11.35 4.19
C SER A 619 15.09 -10.81 3.91
N HIS A 620 14.34 -11.53 3.07
CA HIS A 620 12.94 -11.23 2.81
C HIS A 620 12.09 -12.42 3.23
N LYS A 621 10.89 -12.14 3.76
CA LYS A 621 9.92 -13.19 4.04
C LYS A 621 9.56 -13.90 2.73
N PRO A 622 9.75 -15.22 2.62
CA PRO A 622 9.43 -15.95 1.40
C PRO A 622 7.94 -15.79 1.04
N THR A 623 7.66 -15.45 -0.21
CA THR A 623 6.28 -15.43 -0.75
C THR A 623 5.94 -16.69 -1.55
N SER A 624 6.84 -17.67 -1.56
CA SER A 624 6.79 -18.90 -2.35
C SER A 624 5.59 -19.80 -2.08
N LYS A 625 4.88 -19.62 -0.96
CA LYS A 625 3.72 -20.44 -0.62
C LYS A 625 2.56 -20.20 -1.60
N LEU A 626 2.47 -21.06 -2.61
CA LEU A 626 1.41 -21.10 -3.62
C LEU A 626 0.04 -21.41 -3.01
N ILE A 627 0.01 -22.43 -2.15
CA ILE A 627 -1.20 -22.93 -1.53
C ILE A 627 -1.08 -22.97 -0.01
N SER A 628 -2.21 -22.83 0.66
CA SER A 628 -2.36 -23.00 2.09
C SER A 628 -3.47 -23.99 2.40
N LYS A 629 -3.40 -24.64 3.56
CA LYS A 629 -4.43 -25.56 4.02
C LYS A 629 -5.73 -24.78 4.18
N ALA A 630 -6.75 -25.13 3.39
CA ALA A 630 -8.06 -24.54 3.55
C ALA A 630 -8.75 -25.19 4.76
N ILE A 631 -9.28 -24.36 5.65
CA ILE A 631 -10.06 -24.80 6.80
C ILE A 631 -11.43 -24.16 6.67
N ASN A 632 -12.43 -24.95 6.29
CA ASN A 632 -13.81 -24.50 6.29
C ASN A 632 -14.43 -24.76 7.66
N LYS A 633 -15.04 -23.72 8.22
CA LYS A 633 -15.76 -23.78 9.47
C LYS A 633 -17.12 -23.13 9.33
N TYR A 634 -18.13 -23.73 9.93
CA TYR A 634 -19.47 -23.14 10.02
C TYR A 634 -20.05 -23.41 11.40
N TYR A 635 -21.04 -22.62 11.79
CA TYR A 635 -21.74 -22.85 13.05
C TYR A 635 -22.78 -23.95 12.87
N LYS A 636 -22.72 -24.98 13.73
CA LYS A 636 -23.70 -26.07 13.79
C LYS A 636 -24.23 -26.17 15.21
N TRP A 637 -25.54 -26.33 15.36
CA TRP A 637 -26.13 -26.67 16.65
C TRP A 637 -25.66 -28.08 17.04
N LYS A 638 -25.02 -28.19 18.21
CA LYS A 638 -24.59 -29.44 18.79
C LYS A 638 -25.26 -29.58 20.15
N GLU A 639 -25.95 -30.70 20.33
CA GLU A 639 -26.50 -31.08 21.61
C GLU A 639 -25.34 -31.46 22.53
N ILE A 640 -25.25 -30.81 23.70
CA ILE A 640 -24.21 -31.06 24.70
C ILE A 640 -24.76 -31.95 25.80
N GLU A 641 -26.00 -31.69 26.18
CA GLU A 641 -26.81 -32.45 27.12
C GLU A 641 -28.18 -32.66 26.46
N PRO A 642 -28.92 -33.72 26.80
CA PRO A 642 -30.27 -33.95 26.28
C PRO A 642 -31.14 -32.69 26.42
N GLY A 643 -31.59 -32.12 25.30
CA GLY A 643 -32.40 -30.91 25.25
C GLY A 643 -31.64 -29.58 25.28
N LYS A 644 -30.32 -29.57 25.49
CA LYS A 644 -29.49 -28.35 25.54
C LYS A 644 -28.63 -28.23 24.30
N TRP A 645 -29.05 -27.33 23.41
CA TRP A 645 -28.39 -27.06 22.15
C TRP A 645 -27.50 -25.83 22.25
N GLU A 646 -26.22 -25.99 21.90
CA GLU A 646 -25.30 -24.86 21.79
C GLU A 646 -24.77 -24.77 20.36
N LYS A 647 -24.67 -23.54 19.87
CA LYS A 647 -24.16 -23.26 18.53
C LYS A 647 -22.64 -23.31 18.55
N LYS A 648 -22.05 -24.47 18.25
CA LYS A 648 -20.60 -24.67 18.21
C LYS A 648 -20.04 -24.58 16.80
N ILE A 649 -18.76 -24.24 16.70
CA ILE A 649 -18.03 -24.22 15.43
C ILE A 649 -17.74 -25.67 15.04
N HIS A 650 -18.22 -26.08 13.86
CA HIS A 650 -17.90 -27.36 13.25
C HIS A 650 -16.91 -27.15 12.11
N PHE A 651 -15.81 -27.90 12.14
CA PHE A 651 -14.79 -27.93 11.10
C PHE A 651 -15.13 -28.99 10.08
N GLN A 652 -15.20 -28.62 8.80
CA GLN A 652 -15.42 -29.59 7.73
C GLN A 652 -14.16 -30.43 7.47
N THR A 653 -14.34 -31.71 7.17
CA THR A 653 -13.28 -32.61 6.71
C THR A 653 -13.13 -32.53 5.20
N ALA A 654 -11.88 -32.61 4.72
CA ALA A 654 -11.58 -32.64 3.29
C ALA A 654 -12.24 -33.88 2.62
N PRO A 655 -12.52 -33.83 1.30
CA PRO A 655 -13.00 -34.99 0.55
C PRO A 655 -12.02 -36.17 0.65
N LEU A 656 -12.54 -37.41 0.67
CA LEU A 656 -11.76 -38.65 0.65
C LEU A 656 -11.31 -39.07 -0.76
N ASP A 657 -11.69 -38.31 -1.78
CA ASP A 657 -11.40 -38.59 -3.20
C ASP A 657 -9.99 -38.06 -3.53
N ASP A 658 -9.11 -38.94 -4.03
CA ASP A 658 -7.70 -38.65 -4.30
C ASP A 658 -7.47 -37.49 -5.30
N ASP A 659 -8.47 -37.18 -6.12
CA ASP A 659 -8.43 -36.08 -7.08
C ASP A 659 -9.16 -34.81 -6.60
N LYS A 660 -9.74 -34.81 -5.39
CA LYS A 660 -10.43 -33.65 -4.81
C LYS A 660 -9.82 -33.22 -3.48
N TYR A 661 -9.07 -32.12 -3.53
CA TYR A 661 -8.46 -31.51 -2.36
C TYR A 661 -8.97 -30.10 -2.09
N TRP A 662 -8.87 -29.66 -0.83
CA TRP A 662 -9.18 -28.29 -0.43
C TRP A 662 -7.91 -27.48 -0.20
N VAL A 663 -7.68 -26.54 -1.10
CA VAL A 663 -6.53 -25.62 -1.03
C VAL A 663 -7.00 -24.18 -1.10
N ALA A 664 -6.34 -23.32 -0.33
CA ALA A 664 -6.50 -21.89 -0.40
C ALA A 664 -5.30 -21.28 -1.12
N ALA A 665 -5.52 -20.70 -2.28
CA ALA A 665 -4.52 -20.01 -3.09
C ALA A 665 -4.83 -18.51 -3.18
N ARG A 666 -3.80 -17.69 -3.42
CA ARG A 666 -3.99 -16.24 -3.55
C ARG A 666 -4.66 -15.93 -4.89
N GLN A 667 -5.83 -15.28 -4.84
CA GLN A 667 -6.59 -14.90 -6.03
C GLN A 667 -5.75 -14.07 -7.03
N THR A 668 -4.86 -13.21 -6.54
CA THR A 668 -4.00 -12.36 -7.38
C THR A 668 -2.99 -13.12 -8.24
N LEU A 669 -2.75 -14.40 -7.98
CA LEU A 669 -1.88 -15.25 -8.80
C LEU A 669 -2.60 -15.79 -10.05
N PHE A 670 -3.93 -15.70 -10.07
CA PHE A 670 -4.76 -16.16 -11.18
C PHE A 670 -5.25 -15.00 -12.03
N ALA A 671 -5.32 -15.24 -13.34
CA ALA A 671 -6.02 -14.38 -14.27
C ALA A 671 -7.54 -14.38 -13.99
N LEU A 672 -8.28 -13.52 -14.70
CA LEU A 672 -9.73 -13.53 -14.63
C LEU A 672 -10.26 -14.92 -15.03
N PRO A 673 -11.28 -15.45 -14.33
CA PRO A 673 -11.87 -16.74 -14.67
C PRO A 673 -12.34 -16.76 -16.12
N LEU A 674 -11.96 -17.82 -16.84
CA LEU A 674 -12.32 -18.04 -18.23
C LEU A 674 -13.55 -18.96 -18.28
N GLY A 675 -14.46 -18.70 -19.20
CA GLY A 675 -15.55 -19.63 -19.50
C GLY A 675 -15.08 -20.77 -20.40
N THR A 676 -15.86 -21.82 -20.52
CA THR A 676 -15.60 -22.93 -21.46
C THR A 676 -16.54 -22.86 -22.67
N VAL A 677 -15.98 -23.01 -23.88
CA VAL A 677 -16.78 -23.17 -25.11
C VAL A 677 -16.26 -24.40 -25.84
N THR A 678 -17.17 -25.32 -26.18
CA THR A 678 -16.81 -26.50 -26.98
C THR A 678 -17.08 -26.23 -28.45
N GLN A 679 -16.10 -26.50 -29.31
CA GLN A 679 -16.24 -26.31 -30.75
C GLN A 679 -15.91 -27.54 -31.57
N PRO A 680 -16.63 -27.76 -32.68
CA PRO A 680 -16.29 -28.78 -33.65
C PRO A 680 -15.05 -28.36 -34.46
N GLU A 681 -14.04 -29.22 -34.51
CA GLU A 681 -12.91 -29.11 -35.43
C GLU A 681 -12.98 -30.17 -36.50
N TYR A 682 -12.64 -29.79 -37.73
CA TYR A 682 -12.65 -30.67 -38.88
C TYR A 682 -11.24 -30.89 -39.40
N GLN A 683 -10.84 -32.16 -39.53
CA GLN A 683 -9.67 -32.53 -40.29
C GLN A 683 -10.13 -32.98 -41.67
N LYS A 684 -9.88 -32.15 -42.69
CA LYS A 684 -10.32 -32.41 -44.06
C LYS A 684 -9.38 -33.40 -44.76
N ASN A 685 -9.92 -34.18 -45.68
CA ASN A 685 -9.14 -35.02 -46.62
C ASN A 685 -8.25 -36.10 -45.95
N VAL A 686 -8.74 -36.81 -44.94
CA VAL A 686 -7.99 -37.91 -44.28
C VAL A 686 -8.15 -39.21 -45.05
N ASP A 687 -7.06 -39.95 -45.24
CA ASP A 687 -7.09 -41.26 -45.91
C ASP A 687 -8.11 -42.21 -45.26
N PHE A 688 -8.90 -42.92 -46.08
CA PHE A 688 -9.97 -43.83 -45.64
C PHE A 688 -9.50 -44.78 -44.52
N LYS A 689 -8.34 -45.43 -44.68
CA LYS A 689 -7.77 -46.34 -43.67
C LYS A 689 -7.59 -45.67 -42.31
N LYS A 690 -7.00 -44.47 -42.27
CA LYS A 690 -6.79 -43.72 -41.03
C LYS A 690 -8.12 -43.27 -40.41
N ALA A 691 -9.09 -42.89 -41.24
CA ALA A 691 -10.42 -42.51 -40.78
C ALA A 691 -11.16 -43.68 -40.10
N ILE A 692 -11.06 -44.89 -40.65
CA ILE A 692 -11.61 -46.12 -40.05
C ILE A 692 -10.91 -46.44 -38.72
N GLN A 693 -9.58 -46.37 -38.65
CA GLN A 693 -8.84 -46.59 -37.40
C GLN A 693 -9.29 -45.63 -36.29
N LYS A 694 -9.46 -44.34 -36.60
CA LYS A 694 -9.96 -43.34 -35.64
C LYS A 694 -11.41 -43.62 -35.23
N GLN A 695 -12.26 -44.06 -36.15
CA GLN A 695 -13.66 -44.42 -35.85
C GLN A 695 -13.77 -45.68 -34.98
N ILE A 696 -12.90 -46.68 -35.18
CA ILE A 696 -12.80 -47.86 -34.30
C ILE A 696 -12.40 -47.44 -32.88
N TYR A 697 -11.37 -46.62 -32.76
CA TYR A 697 -10.94 -46.08 -31.47
C TYR A 697 -12.08 -45.32 -30.78
N TYR A 698 -12.84 -44.51 -31.53
CA TYR A 698 -14.03 -43.84 -31.03
C TYR A 698 -15.05 -44.86 -30.49
N ASN A 699 -15.39 -45.91 -31.23
CA ASN A 699 -16.42 -46.87 -30.82
C ASN A 699 -16.02 -47.78 -29.64
N THR A 700 -14.72 -47.97 -29.39
CA THR A 700 -14.17 -48.91 -28.39
C THR A 700 -13.80 -48.28 -27.04
N ARG A 701 -14.01 -46.98 -26.88
CA ARG A 701 -13.70 -46.26 -25.63
C ARG A 701 -14.60 -46.69 -24.47
N GLU A 702 -14.06 -46.60 -23.24
CA GLU A 702 -14.77 -46.99 -22.01
C GLU A 702 -15.95 -46.06 -21.65
N LYS A 703 -15.89 -44.76 -22.01
CA LYS A 703 -16.91 -43.75 -21.66
C LYS A 703 -17.55 -43.10 -22.89
N PHE A 704 -18.87 -43.24 -23.02
CA PHE A 704 -19.62 -42.72 -24.16
C PHE A 704 -20.07 -41.26 -23.96
N GLU A 705 -19.23 -40.31 -24.39
CA GLU A 705 -19.60 -38.89 -24.45
C GLU A 705 -19.86 -38.44 -25.90
N TRP A 706 -20.81 -37.52 -26.13
CA TRP A 706 -21.12 -37.06 -27.51
C TRP A 706 -20.11 -36.04 -28.05
N ASN A 707 -19.49 -35.26 -27.14
CA ASN A 707 -18.61 -34.11 -27.39
C ASN A 707 -17.16 -34.38 -26.98
N THR A 708 -16.64 -35.55 -27.34
CA THR A 708 -15.26 -35.97 -27.01
C THR A 708 -14.23 -35.30 -27.93
N GLU A 709 -12.99 -35.22 -27.45
CA GLU A 709 -11.82 -34.75 -28.21
C GLU A 709 -11.30 -35.79 -29.22
N ASP A 710 -11.87 -37.00 -29.22
CA ASP A 710 -11.52 -38.08 -30.13
C ASP A 710 -12.11 -37.85 -31.52
N TRP A 711 -11.34 -38.19 -32.54
CA TRP A 711 -11.74 -38.07 -33.93
C TRP A 711 -12.80 -39.11 -34.29
N ARG A 712 -13.85 -38.65 -34.97
CA ARG A 712 -14.88 -39.50 -35.58
C ARG A 712 -15.21 -39.01 -36.98
N ILE A 713 -15.88 -39.82 -37.78
CA ILE A 713 -16.31 -39.43 -39.13
C ILE A 713 -17.33 -38.28 -39.03
N ALA A 714 -17.08 -37.22 -39.81
CA ALA A 714 -17.82 -35.96 -39.74
C ALA A 714 -19.25 -36.07 -40.31
N LYS A 715 -19.40 -36.63 -41.51
CA LYS A 715 -20.71 -36.82 -42.16
C LYS A 715 -21.51 -37.89 -41.42
N LYS A 716 -22.70 -37.53 -40.93
CA LYS A 716 -23.55 -38.39 -40.09
C LYS A 716 -24.00 -39.65 -40.81
N ASP A 717 -24.38 -39.54 -42.08
CA ASP A 717 -24.92 -40.68 -42.85
C ASP A 717 -23.82 -41.68 -43.22
N LEU A 718 -22.68 -41.17 -43.68
CA LEU A 718 -21.47 -41.96 -43.93
C LEU A 718 -21.02 -42.68 -42.65
N ARG A 719 -21.01 -41.99 -41.50
CA ARG A 719 -20.66 -42.59 -40.21
C ARG A 719 -21.61 -43.72 -39.83
N LYS A 720 -22.91 -43.60 -40.08
CA LYS A 720 -23.88 -44.67 -39.81
C LYS A 720 -23.59 -45.90 -40.67
N GLN A 721 -23.39 -45.73 -41.97
CA GLN A 721 -23.07 -46.82 -42.89
C GLN A 721 -21.80 -47.57 -42.46
N ILE A 722 -20.74 -46.82 -42.15
CA ILE A 722 -19.46 -47.38 -41.71
C ILE A 722 -19.60 -48.08 -40.35
N ASN A 723 -20.32 -47.49 -39.41
CA ASN A 723 -20.53 -48.11 -38.10
C ASN A 723 -21.31 -49.43 -38.18
N THR A 724 -22.30 -49.56 -39.07
CA THR A 724 -23.01 -50.84 -39.26
C THR A 724 -22.05 -51.97 -39.62
N VAL A 725 -21.12 -51.71 -40.54
CA VAL A 725 -20.09 -52.67 -40.96
C VAL A 725 -19.09 -52.92 -39.83
N LEU A 726 -18.64 -51.87 -39.14
CA LEU A 726 -17.74 -51.99 -37.99
C LEU A 726 -18.32 -52.90 -36.89
N PHE A 727 -19.62 -52.79 -36.58
CA PHE A 727 -20.27 -53.63 -35.59
C PHE A 727 -20.45 -55.08 -36.05
N GLN A 728 -20.67 -55.32 -37.35
CA GLN A 728 -20.77 -56.68 -37.91
C GLN A 728 -19.46 -57.48 -37.76
N PHE A 729 -18.31 -56.80 -37.85
CA PHE A 729 -16.98 -57.41 -37.75
C PHE A 729 -16.31 -57.16 -36.38
N ASN A 730 -17.08 -56.93 -35.31
CA ASN A 730 -16.56 -56.69 -33.94
C ASN A 730 -15.44 -55.63 -33.86
N ASN A 731 -15.50 -54.58 -34.67
CA ASN A 731 -14.49 -53.52 -34.81
C ASN A 731 -13.08 -54.02 -35.21
N SER A 732 -12.96 -55.17 -35.89
CA SER A 732 -11.71 -55.69 -36.44
C SER A 732 -11.21 -54.87 -37.62
N GLU A 733 -10.09 -54.16 -37.47
CA GLU A 733 -9.52 -53.30 -38.53
C GLU A 733 -9.28 -54.07 -39.84
N LYS A 734 -8.70 -55.28 -39.76
CA LYS A 734 -8.32 -56.07 -40.94
C LYS A 734 -9.53 -56.51 -41.78
N GLU A 735 -10.58 -56.98 -41.11
CA GLU A 735 -11.79 -57.50 -41.78
C GLU A 735 -12.62 -56.37 -42.41
N VAL A 736 -12.72 -55.24 -41.71
CA VAL A 736 -13.45 -54.06 -42.17
C VAL A 736 -12.77 -53.43 -43.40
N LEU A 737 -11.44 -53.33 -43.39
CA LEU A 737 -10.70 -52.83 -44.56
C LEU A 737 -10.83 -53.77 -45.77
N LYS A 738 -10.88 -55.10 -45.54
CA LYS A 738 -11.13 -56.09 -46.59
C LYS A 738 -12.54 -55.96 -47.18
N TYR A 739 -13.55 -55.73 -46.32
CA TYR A 739 -14.93 -55.50 -46.76
C TYR A 739 -15.04 -54.25 -47.67
N PHE A 740 -14.48 -53.12 -47.25
CA PHE A 740 -14.52 -51.88 -48.05
C PHE A 740 -13.62 -51.90 -49.29
N SER A 741 -12.64 -52.81 -49.35
CA SER A 741 -11.87 -53.06 -50.56
C SER A 741 -12.71 -53.77 -51.64
N ASN A 742 -13.62 -54.66 -51.22
CA ASN A 742 -14.53 -55.38 -52.12
C ASN A 742 -15.80 -54.58 -52.45
N PHE A 743 -16.24 -53.73 -51.52
CA PHE A 743 -17.44 -52.89 -51.64
C PHE A 743 -17.09 -51.43 -51.29
N PRO A 744 -16.44 -50.68 -52.20
CA PRO A 744 -16.06 -49.30 -51.93
C PRO A 744 -17.30 -48.40 -51.80
N ILE A 745 -17.25 -47.49 -50.82
CA ILE A 745 -18.28 -46.48 -50.66
C ILE A 745 -18.12 -45.46 -51.79
N LYS A 746 -19.21 -45.16 -52.49
CA LYS A 746 -19.23 -44.18 -53.58
C LYS A 746 -19.78 -42.84 -53.10
N ASP A 747 -19.25 -41.75 -53.65
CA ASP A 747 -19.80 -40.40 -53.43
C ASP A 747 -21.08 -40.16 -54.26
N GLU A 748 -21.66 -38.97 -54.12
CA GLU A 748 -22.87 -38.53 -54.86
C GLU A 748 -22.66 -38.48 -56.39
N GLN A 749 -21.41 -38.58 -56.86
CA GLN A 749 -20.99 -38.53 -58.26
C GLN A 749 -20.56 -39.92 -58.79
N GLY A 750 -20.63 -40.96 -57.95
CA GLY A 750 -20.29 -42.34 -58.31
C GLY A 750 -18.81 -42.71 -58.18
N ASN A 751 -17.95 -41.82 -57.67
CA ASN A 751 -16.52 -42.08 -57.46
C ASN A 751 -16.25 -42.74 -56.10
N ASN A 752 -15.16 -43.50 -56.00
CA ASN A 752 -14.76 -44.13 -54.73
C ASN A 752 -14.29 -43.08 -53.71
N LEU A 753 -14.78 -43.18 -52.46
CA LEU A 753 -14.41 -42.31 -51.35
C LEU A 753 -13.07 -42.75 -50.73
N ASP A 754 -11.96 -42.30 -51.31
CA ASP A 754 -10.62 -42.58 -50.78
C ASP A 754 -10.23 -41.68 -49.59
N LYS A 755 -10.94 -40.54 -49.44
CA LYS A 755 -10.69 -39.53 -48.41
C LYS A 755 -11.96 -39.15 -47.67
N ILE A 756 -11.86 -39.07 -46.34
CA ILE A 756 -12.98 -38.78 -45.44
C ILE A 756 -12.61 -37.65 -44.50
N ASP A 757 -13.58 -36.77 -44.22
CA ASP A 757 -13.43 -35.72 -43.21
C ASP A 757 -13.71 -36.26 -41.81
N LEU A 758 -12.83 -35.91 -40.87
CA LEU A 758 -12.99 -36.22 -39.45
C LEU A 758 -13.46 -35.00 -38.68
N LEU A 759 -14.19 -35.25 -37.59
CA LEU A 759 -14.74 -34.29 -36.65
C LEU A 759 -14.27 -34.67 -35.24
N ARG A 760 -13.82 -33.69 -34.45
CA ARG A 760 -13.67 -33.80 -33.00
C ARG A 760 -14.28 -32.58 -32.31
N PHE A 761 -14.56 -32.66 -31.02
CA PHE A 761 -14.97 -31.51 -30.23
C PHE A 761 -13.86 -31.10 -29.28
N VAL A 762 -13.32 -29.90 -29.46
CA VAL A 762 -12.26 -29.36 -28.60
C VAL A 762 -12.86 -28.36 -27.62
N LYS A 763 -12.48 -28.48 -26.34
CA LYS A 763 -12.84 -27.50 -25.32
C LYS A 763 -11.86 -26.33 -25.39
N TYR A 764 -12.39 -25.15 -25.66
CA TYR A 764 -11.65 -23.89 -25.67
C TYR A 764 -11.95 -23.08 -24.41
N ALA A 765 -10.95 -22.36 -23.93
CA ALA A 765 -11.19 -21.30 -22.96
C ALA A 765 -11.76 -20.08 -23.67
N SER A 766 -12.58 -19.31 -22.97
CA SER A 766 -13.27 -18.15 -23.53
C SER A 766 -13.29 -16.97 -22.58
N LYS A 767 -13.22 -15.77 -23.14
CA LYS A 767 -13.33 -14.50 -22.41
C LYS A 767 -14.31 -13.56 -23.06
N ARG A 768 -14.90 -12.67 -22.26
CA ARG A 768 -15.76 -11.59 -22.74
C ARG A 768 -14.90 -10.39 -23.10
N ARG A 769 -14.89 -9.99 -24.37
CA ARG A 769 -14.18 -8.83 -24.87
C ARG A 769 -15.14 -7.71 -25.21
N THR A 770 -14.84 -6.50 -24.73
CA THR A 770 -15.59 -5.29 -25.09
C THR A 770 -15.35 -4.95 -26.54
N ILE A 771 -16.40 -4.47 -27.22
CA ILE A 771 -16.29 -3.90 -28.56
C ILE A 771 -15.74 -2.49 -28.39
N ASP A 772 -14.49 -2.28 -28.78
CA ASP A 772 -13.71 -1.04 -28.64
C ASP A 772 -12.79 -0.80 -29.84
N ASP A 773 -11.94 0.23 -29.78
CA ASP A 773 -10.97 0.58 -30.82
C ASP A 773 -9.87 -0.46 -31.04
N LYS A 774 -9.80 -1.51 -30.21
CA LYS A 774 -8.87 -2.64 -30.36
C LYS A 774 -9.56 -3.86 -30.96
N PHE A 775 -10.84 -3.76 -31.32
CA PHE A 775 -11.64 -4.87 -31.84
C PHE A 775 -11.41 -5.07 -33.35
N THR A 776 -10.32 -5.76 -33.71
CA THR A 776 -9.91 -6.00 -35.11
C THR A 776 -10.59 -7.23 -35.74
N LEU A 777 -10.41 -7.41 -37.06
CA LEU A 777 -10.88 -8.59 -37.79
C LEU A 777 -10.36 -9.92 -37.19
N ASP A 778 -9.12 -9.93 -36.69
CA ASP A 778 -8.54 -11.12 -36.04
C ASP A 778 -9.26 -11.47 -34.73
N VAL A 779 -9.86 -10.49 -34.07
CA VAL A 779 -10.68 -10.72 -32.88
C VAL A 779 -11.99 -11.38 -33.27
N ILE A 780 -12.60 -10.96 -34.38
CA ILE A 780 -13.82 -11.54 -34.92
C ILE A 780 -13.58 -13.00 -35.34
N LYS A 781 -12.44 -13.30 -35.98
CA LYS A 781 -12.06 -14.68 -36.34
C LYS A 781 -11.90 -15.60 -35.13
N LYS A 782 -11.57 -15.04 -33.96
CA LYS A 782 -11.49 -15.78 -32.69
C LYS A 782 -12.84 -15.92 -31.98
N MET A 783 -13.94 -15.41 -32.53
CA MET A 783 -15.26 -15.60 -31.94
C MET A 783 -15.75 -17.04 -32.14
N PRO A 784 -16.63 -17.54 -31.27
CA PRO A 784 -17.15 -18.87 -31.45
C PRO A 784 -17.88 -19.05 -32.79
N ASN A 785 -17.57 -20.13 -33.52
CA ASN A 785 -18.15 -20.45 -34.83
C ASN A 785 -18.02 -19.32 -35.86
N ALA A 786 -16.90 -18.58 -35.85
CA ALA A 786 -16.67 -17.46 -36.77
C ALA A 786 -16.49 -17.86 -38.24
N ASP A 787 -16.20 -19.13 -38.49
CA ASP A 787 -16.05 -19.71 -39.82
C ASP A 787 -17.39 -20.17 -40.42
N LEU A 788 -18.47 -20.21 -39.62
CA LEU A 788 -19.80 -20.55 -40.14
C LEU A 788 -20.42 -19.32 -40.79
N GLU A 789 -20.66 -19.38 -42.10
CA GLU A 789 -21.31 -18.31 -42.86
C GLU A 789 -22.70 -17.93 -42.32
N LYS A 790 -23.38 -18.87 -41.64
CA LYS A 790 -24.70 -18.66 -41.01
C LYS A 790 -24.66 -17.91 -39.67
N ASN A 791 -23.49 -17.55 -39.16
CA ASN A 791 -23.38 -16.84 -37.88
C ASN A 791 -23.66 -15.34 -38.05
N TRP A 792 -24.91 -14.94 -37.79
CA TRP A 792 -25.40 -13.57 -37.99
C TRP A 792 -24.53 -12.51 -37.32
N LEU A 793 -24.01 -12.79 -36.12
CA LEU A 793 -23.25 -11.82 -35.34
C LEU A 793 -21.87 -11.55 -35.96
N THR A 794 -21.17 -12.60 -36.39
CA THR A 794 -19.86 -12.43 -37.04
C THR A 794 -20.00 -11.81 -38.42
N THR A 795 -21.07 -12.11 -39.15
CA THR A 795 -21.35 -11.49 -40.45
C THR A 795 -21.67 -10.01 -40.29
N LEU A 796 -22.49 -9.65 -39.30
CA LEU A 796 -22.80 -8.25 -38.97
C LEU A 796 -21.53 -7.47 -38.59
N LEU A 797 -20.69 -8.02 -37.72
CA LEU A 797 -19.45 -7.34 -37.29
C LEU A 797 -18.42 -7.22 -38.41
N LYS A 798 -18.32 -8.20 -39.32
CA LYS A 798 -17.46 -8.12 -40.51
C LYS A 798 -17.96 -7.05 -41.48
N SER A 799 -19.26 -7.06 -41.82
CA SER A 799 -19.89 -6.04 -42.69
C SER A 799 -19.70 -4.65 -42.12
N HIS A 800 -20.00 -4.46 -40.83
CA HIS A 800 -19.88 -3.15 -40.19
C HIS A 800 -18.43 -2.63 -40.16
N LEU A 801 -17.45 -3.52 -39.98
CA LEU A 801 -16.04 -3.16 -40.04
C LEU A 801 -15.61 -2.80 -41.48
N GLU A 802 -16.12 -3.51 -42.49
CA GLU A 802 -15.86 -3.23 -43.91
C GLU A 802 -16.47 -1.89 -44.35
N GLU A 803 -17.68 -1.57 -43.91
CA GLU A 803 -18.35 -0.29 -44.17
C GLU A 803 -17.61 0.92 -43.56
N ASN A 804 -16.80 0.69 -42.52
CA ASN A 804 -16.03 1.72 -41.81
C ASN A 804 -14.52 1.62 -42.13
N GLU A 805 -14.18 1.40 -43.40
CA GLU A 805 -12.81 1.38 -43.93
C GLU A 805 -11.86 0.39 -43.23
N LYS A 806 -12.39 -0.68 -42.64
CA LYS A 806 -11.64 -1.65 -41.83
C LYS A 806 -10.93 -1.03 -40.62
N SER A 807 -11.38 0.14 -40.16
CA SER A 807 -10.81 0.87 -39.03
C SER A 807 -11.64 0.66 -37.75
N PRO A 808 -11.14 -0.09 -36.76
CA PRO A 808 -11.88 -0.35 -35.51
C PRO A 808 -12.15 0.92 -34.70
N SER A 809 -11.27 1.93 -34.77
CA SER A 809 -11.44 3.19 -34.06
C SER A 809 -12.61 4.02 -34.56
N ILE A 810 -13.03 3.80 -35.81
CA ILE A 810 -14.19 4.46 -36.43
C ILE A 810 -15.42 3.58 -36.22
N ALA A 811 -15.32 2.29 -36.55
CA ALA A 811 -16.44 1.34 -36.50
C ALA A 811 -17.04 1.16 -35.09
N PHE A 812 -16.23 1.25 -34.04
CA PHE A 812 -16.61 0.87 -32.67
C PHE A 812 -16.49 2.01 -31.65
N LYS A 813 -16.51 3.28 -32.11
CA LYS A 813 -16.62 4.47 -31.25
C LYS A 813 -17.62 5.48 -31.82
N GLY A 814 -18.22 6.27 -30.94
CA GLY A 814 -19.13 7.36 -31.30
C GLY A 814 -20.22 6.91 -32.27
N GLU A 815 -20.36 7.62 -33.39
CA GLU A 815 -21.37 7.37 -34.41
C GLU A 815 -21.32 5.96 -35.02
N GLY A 816 -20.13 5.39 -35.23
CA GLY A 816 -19.98 4.04 -35.77
C GLY A 816 -20.60 2.98 -34.84
N LEU A 817 -20.50 3.16 -33.53
CA LEU A 817 -21.10 2.25 -32.55
C LEU A 817 -22.63 2.37 -32.52
N GLU A 818 -23.18 3.58 -32.69
CA GLU A 818 -24.62 3.80 -32.79
C GLU A 818 -25.22 3.16 -34.06
N GLN A 819 -24.50 3.26 -35.19
CA GLN A 819 -24.90 2.59 -36.43
C GLN A 819 -24.95 1.06 -36.27
N LEU A 820 -23.98 0.48 -35.56
CA LEU A 820 -23.99 -0.95 -35.23
C LEU A 820 -25.22 -1.34 -34.41
N TYR A 821 -25.59 -0.53 -33.42
CA TYR A 821 -26.77 -0.78 -32.57
C TYR A 821 -28.09 -0.67 -33.32
N LYS A 822 -28.17 0.17 -34.36
CA LYS A 822 -29.35 0.23 -35.23
C LYS A 822 -29.53 -1.02 -36.10
N LYS A 823 -28.42 -1.66 -36.49
CA LYS A 823 -28.44 -2.89 -37.31
C LYS A 823 -28.59 -4.17 -36.50
N ALA A 824 -28.23 -4.14 -35.21
CA ALA A 824 -28.37 -5.27 -34.32
C ALA A 824 -29.76 -5.31 -33.66
N PRO A 825 -30.33 -6.50 -33.39
CA PRO A 825 -31.60 -6.62 -32.67
C PRO A 825 -31.53 -6.09 -31.22
N TYR A 826 -30.33 -6.08 -30.63
CA TYR A 826 -30.07 -5.57 -29.28
C TYR A 826 -28.67 -4.91 -29.23
N PRO A 827 -28.43 -3.94 -28.34
CA PRO A 827 -27.11 -3.36 -28.15
C PRO A 827 -26.07 -4.41 -27.72
N ILE A 828 -24.94 -4.47 -28.43
CA ILE A 828 -23.88 -5.45 -28.22
C ILE A 828 -22.64 -4.76 -27.67
N ASN A 829 -22.45 -4.82 -26.36
CA ASN A 829 -21.30 -4.17 -25.72
C ASN A 829 -20.07 -5.10 -25.62
N LYS A 830 -20.32 -6.41 -25.50
CA LYS A 830 -19.28 -7.43 -25.28
C LYS A 830 -19.61 -8.68 -26.08
N VAL A 831 -18.58 -9.32 -26.62
CA VAL A 831 -18.68 -10.60 -27.31
C VAL A 831 -17.76 -11.63 -26.69
N THR A 832 -18.09 -12.91 -26.86
CA THR A 832 -17.25 -14.01 -26.40
C THR A 832 -16.17 -14.28 -27.45
N VAL A 833 -14.92 -14.40 -27.01
CA VAL A 833 -13.75 -14.68 -27.85
C VAL A 833 -13.00 -15.86 -27.25
N LEU A 834 -12.51 -16.76 -28.09
CA LEU A 834 -11.71 -17.92 -27.71
C LEU A 834 -10.28 -17.49 -27.30
N ASP A 835 -9.76 -18.13 -26.27
CA ASP A 835 -8.45 -17.84 -25.66
C ASP A 835 -7.61 -19.12 -25.53
N GLY A 836 -7.40 -19.77 -26.69
CA GLY A 836 -6.68 -21.04 -26.80
C GLY A 836 -7.45 -22.25 -26.25
N GLU A 837 -6.90 -23.44 -26.50
CA GLU A 837 -7.44 -24.68 -25.95
C GLU A 837 -7.48 -24.64 -24.42
N ALA A 838 -8.40 -25.39 -23.82
CA ALA A 838 -8.53 -25.52 -22.37
C ALA A 838 -7.37 -26.30 -21.71
N LYS A 839 -6.44 -26.83 -22.51
CA LYS A 839 -5.26 -27.55 -22.03
C LYS A 839 -4.40 -26.65 -21.13
N ASN A 840 -3.83 -27.24 -20.08
CA ASN A 840 -3.03 -26.55 -19.06
C ASN A 840 -3.80 -25.45 -18.30
N LYS A 841 -5.11 -25.63 -18.05
CA LYS A 841 -5.93 -24.77 -17.19
C LYS A 841 -6.60 -25.61 -16.09
N ILE A 842 -6.83 -25.04 -14.90
CA ILE A 842 -7.49 -25.75 -13.79
C ILE A 842 -8.99 -25.48 -13.84
N ALA A 843 -9.81 -26.52 -13.81
CA ALA A 843 -11.26 -26.39 -13.70
C ALA A 843 -11.67 -26.07 -12.26
N LEU A 844 -12.40 -24.97 -12.07
CA LEU A 844 -13.05 -24.60 -10.82
C LEU A 844 -14.55 -24.43 -11.07
N ARG A 845 -15.33 -25.46 -10.74
CA ARG A 845 -16.77 -25.53 -11.07
C ARG A 845 -16.97 -25.32 -12.58
N ASP A 846 -17.64 -24.24 -12.98
CA ASP A 846 -17.98 -23.91 -14.36
C ASP A 846 -16.94 -23.02 -15.06
N TYR A 847 -15.83 -22.69 -14.39
CA TYR A 847 -14.79 -21.80 -14.90
C TYR A 847 -13.44 -22.50 -15.05
N LEU A 848 -12.62 -22.00 -15.97
CA LEU A 848 -11.21 -22.34 -16.09
C LEU A 848 -10.35 -21.24 -15.48
N LEU A 849 -9.36 -21.65 -14.70
CA LEU A 849 -8.37 -20.78 -14.11
C LEU A 849 -7.02 -20.94 -14.81
N GLU A 850 -6.36 -19.80 -15.01
CA GLU A 850 -5.02 -19.69 -15.55
C GLU A 850 -4.17 -18.83 -14.61
N GLY A 851 -2.86 -19.07 -14.55
CA GLY A 851 -1.94 -18.18 -13.86
C GLY A 851 -1.84 -16.84 -14.59
N VAL A 852 -1.57 -15.74 -13.87
CA VAL A 852 -1.25 -14.47 -14.56
C VAL A 852 0.03 -14.65 -15.38
N ALA A 853 0.14 -13.93 -16.50
CA ALA A 853 1.34 -13.96 -17.34
C ALA A 853 2.60 -13.66 -16.51
N GLY A 854 3.60 -14.55 -16.61
CA GLY A 854 4.86 -14.43 -15.87
C GLY A 854 4.80 -14.86 -14.40
N VAL A 855 3.73 -15.54 -13.95
CA VAL A 855 3.65 -16.13 -12.59
C VAL A 855 4.47 -17.41 -12.51
N ASN A 856 5.79 -17.28 -12.64
CA ASN A 856 6.73 -18.33 -12.33
C ASN A 856 7.17 -18.18 -10.87
N GLN A 857 6.86 -19.16 -10.03
CA GLN A 857 7.15 -19.11 -8.58
C GLN A 857 8.31 -20.01 -8.17
N TYR A 858 8.72 -20.92 -9.05
CA TYR A 858 9.80 -21.85 -8.82
C TYR A 858 10.74 -21.92 -10.02
N PHE A 859 12.01 -22.12 -9.73
CA PHE A 859 13.07 -22.43 -10.69
C PHE A 859 13.82 -23.65 -10.16
N LEU A 860 13.91 -24.68 -11.00
CA LEU A 860 14.50 -25.96 -10.65
C LEU A 860 15.90 -26.06 -11.26
N VAL A 861 16.87 -26.45 -10.43
CA VAL A 861 18.22 -26.82 -10.85
C VAL A 861 18.42 -28.29 -10.53
N GLU A 862 18.55 -29.11 -11.56
CA GLU A 862 18.87 -30.53 -11.47
C GLU A 862 20.37 -30.71 -11.69
N ILE A 863 21.06 -31.33 -10.73
CA ILE A 863 22.50 -31.56 -10.74
C ILE A 863 22.74 -33.06 -10.92
N LYS A 864 23.37 -33.45 -12.03
CA LYS A 864 23.75 -34.84 -12.33
C LYS A 864 25.25 -34.97 -12.50
N ASN A 865 25.79 -36.14 -12.15
CA ASN A 865 27.16 -36.52 -12.48
C ASN A 865 27.11 -37.34 -13.77
N GLU A 866 27.60 -36.79 -14.88
CA GLU A 866 27.72 -37.50 -16.15
C GLU A 866 29.20 -37.83 -16.41
N ILE A 867 29.49 -39.02 -16.94
CA ILE A 867 30.84 -39.41 -17.33
C ILE A 867 31.08 -38.93 -18.76
N ASP A 868 32.12 -38.13 -18.98
CA ASP A 868 32.47 -37.65 -20.32
C ASP A 868 32.93 -38.84 -21.19
N LYS A 869 32.18 -39.11 -22.27
CA LYS A 869 32.41 -40.24 -23.17
C LYS A 869 33.76 -40.18 -23.89
N LYS A 870 34.43 -39.02 -23.94
CA LYS A 870 35.74 -38.86 -24.59
C LYS A 870 36.94 -39.05 -23.65
N ASN A 871 36.77 -38.78 -22.35
CA ASN A 871 37.89 -38.64 -21.42
C ASN A 871 37.79 -39.59 -20.22
N GLY A 872 36.59 -40.16 -19.96
CA GLY A 872 36.33 -40.96 -18.75
C GLY A 872 36.20 -40.14 -17.46
N GLU A 873 36.34 -38.81 -17.52
CA GLU A 873 36.25 -37.92 -16.37
C GLU A 873 34.78 -37.67 -15.96
N GLN A 874 34.51 -37.66 -14.66
CA GLN A 874 33.20 -37.30 -14.12
C GLN A 874 32.99 -35.79 -14.20
N LYS A 875 31.94 -35.36 -14.91
CA LYS A 875 31.54 -33.95 -15.04
C LYS A 875 30.20 -33.72 -14.37
N VAL A 876 30.13 -32.71 -13.52
CA VAL A 876 28.88 -32.24 -12.92
C VAL A 876 28.12 -31.39 -13.95
N VAL A 877 26.93 -31.83 -14.35
CA VAL A 877 26.05 -31.14 -15.31
C VAL A 877 24.84 -30.58 -14.56
N ARG A 878 24.54 -29.30 -14.79
CA ARG A 878 23.35 -28.62 -14.26
C ARG A 878 22.31 -28.44 -15.36
N LYS A 879 21.11 -28.98 -15.17
CA LYS A 879 19.94 -28.73 -16.02
C LYS A 879 19.01 -27.75 -15.32
N TYR A 880 18.51 -26.78 -16.08
CA TYR A 880 17.69 -25.69 -15.57
C TYR A 880 16.29 -25.80 -16.14
N SER A 881 15.27 -25.61 -15.31
CA SER A 881 13.89 -25.57 -15.79
C SER A 881 13.01 -24.67 -14.91
N THR A 882 11.93 -24.16 -15.51
CA THR A 882 10.90 -23.42 -14.80
C THR A 882 9.61 -24.24 -14.83
N PRO A 883 9.24 -24.93 -13.73
CA PRO A 883 8.05 -25.77 -13.68
C PRO A 883 6.75 -24.98 -13.97
N ASN A 884 5.76 -25.62 -14.60
CA ASN A 884 4.48 -24.99 -14.87
C ASN A 884 3.77 -24.63 -13.56
N PHE A 885 3.27 -23.39 -13.46
CA PHE A 885 2.61 -22.87 -12.26
C PHE A 885 1.43 -23.72 -11.78
N LEU A 886 0.57 -24.17 -12.68
CA LEU A 886 -0.63 -24.93 -12.33
C LEU A 886 -0.30 -26.37 -11.96
N GLU A 887 0.71 -26.95 -12.62
CA GLU A 887 1.26 -28.26 -12.25
C GLU A 887 1.84 -28.23 -10.83
N CYS A 888 2.58 -27.18 -10.47
CA CYS A 888 3.07 -26.98 -9.10
C CYS A 888 1.94 -26.93 -8.07
N ILE A 889 0.82 -26.25 -8.38
CA ILE A 889 -0.34 -26.21 -7.50
C ILE A 889 -0.91 -27.62 -7.31
N ASN A 890 -1.09 -28.37 -8.39
CA ASN A 890 -1.65 -29.71 -8.35
C ASN A 890 -0.75 -30.66 -7.53
N ARG A 891 0.56 -30.65 -7.78
CA ARG A 891 1.54 -31.47 -7.04
C ARG A 891 1.53 -31.15 -5.55
N LEU A 892 1.64 -29.86 -5.19
CA LEU A 892 1.63 -29.43 -3.79
C LEU A 892 0.29 -29.76 -3.10
N ALA A 893 -0.82 -29.68 -3.82
CA ALA A 893 -2.13 -30.00 -3.27
C ALA A 893 -2.29 -31.50 -2.97
N LYS A 894 -1.62 -32.36 -3.76
CA LYS A 894 -1.48 -33.80 -3.51
C LYS A 894 -0.41 -34.13 -2.46
N GLY A 895 0.27 -33.13 -1.88
CA GLY A 895 1.34 -33.32 -0.90
C GLY A 895 2.68 -33.77 -1.51
N LEU A 896 2.82 -33.71 -2.84
CA LEU A 896 4.05 -34.07 -3.56
C LEU A 896 5.03 -32.89 -3.63
N GLN A 897 6.31 -33.20 -3.82
CA GLN A 897 7.34 -32.19 -4.10
C GLN A 897 7.16 -31.58 -5.50
N ILE A 898 7.81 -30.44 -5.76
CA ILE A 898 7.67 -29.69 -7.02
C ILE A 898 8.32 -30.42 -8.20
N HIS A 899 9.34 -31.22 -7.95
CA HIS A 899 10.00 -32.09 -8.93
C HIS A 899 9.71 -33.55 -8.62
N ASP A 900 9.96 -34.42 -9.59
CA ASP A 900 10.05 -35.87 -9.37
C ASP A 900 11.41 -36.20 -8.73
N GLU A 901 11.46 -37.26 -7.92
CA GLU A 901 12.71 -37.72 -7.30
C GLU A 901 13.43 -38.68 -8.26
N ASP A 902 14.68 -38.37 -8.59
CA ASP A 902 15.60 -39.24 -9.31
C ASP A 902 16.79 -39.55 -8.39
N PRO A 903 17.03 -40.83 -8.03
CA PRO A 903 18.12 -41.23 -7.14
C PRO A 903 19.51 -40.76 -7.57
N ASN A 904 19.70 -40.51 -8.87
CA ASN A 904 20.99 -40.09 -9.44
C ASN A 904 21.14 -38.57 -9.57
N SER A 905 20.14 -37.80 -9.13
CA SER A 905 20.08 -36.35 -9.32
C SER A 905 19.83 -35.61 -8.02
N LYS A 906 20.54 -34.50 -7.84
CA LYS A 906 20.30 -33.57 -6.73
C LYS A 906 19.53 -32.36 -7.24
N TYR A 907 18.45 -31.99 -6.54
CA TYR A 907 17.58 -30.88 -6.94
C TYR A 907 17.72 -29.69 -6.01
N ILE A 908 17.83 -28.49 -6.59
CA ILE A 908 17.73 -27.22 -5.87
C ILE A 908 16.53 -26.46 -6.42
N VAL A 909 15.57 -26.15 -5.55
CA VAL A 909 14.40 -25.33 -5.88
C VAL A 909 14.63 -23.91 -5.39
N LEU A 910 14.55 -22.93 -6.29
CA LEU A 910 14.59 -21.50 -5.97
C LEU A 910 13.23 -20.85 -6.19
N SER A 911 12.87 -19.93 -5.30
CA SER A 911 11.69 -19.07 -5.44
C SER A 911 12.05 -17.59 -5.33
N PRO A 912 11.19 -16.69 -5.86
CA PRO A 912 11.34 -15.25 -5.62
C PRO A 912 11.41 -14.94 -4.12
N GLY A 913 12.50 -14.31 -3.70
CA GLY A 913 12.81 -14.02 -2.31
C GLY A 913 13.85 -14.93 -1.67
N ASP A 914 14.19 -16.06 -2.28
CA ASP A 914 15.24 -16.94 -1.78
C ASP A 914 16.62 -16.28 -1.92
N LEU A 915 17.44 -16.46 -0.88
CA LEU A 915 18.80 -15.97 -0.84
C LEU A 915 19.77 -17.03 -1.35
N VAL A 916 20.76 -16.59 -2.11
CA VAL A 916 21.84 -17.43 -2.62
C VAL A 916 23.18 -16.77 -2.35
N TYR A 917 24.15 -17.54 -1.87
CA TYR A 917 25.55 -17.14 -1.78
C TYR A 917 26.29 -17.62 -3.02
N VAL A 918 27.13 -16.79 -3.60
CA VAL A 918 27.96 -17.15 -4.75
C VAL A 918 29.40 -17.32 -4.27
N PRO A 919 29.97 -18.55 -4.23
CA PRO A 919 31.36 -18.76 -3.84
C PRO A 919 32.35 -18.09 -4.79
N GLU A 920 33.57 -17.82 -4.33
CA GLU A 920 34.68 -17.42 -5.20
C GLU A 920 35.20 -18.60 -6.03
N GLU A 921 35.97 -18.32 -7.09
CA GLU A 921 36.60 -19.38 -7.90
C GLU A 921 37.53 -20.24 -7.01
N GLY A 922 37.25 -21.54 -6.96
CA GLY A 922 38.00 -22.50 -6.12
C GLY A 922 37.49 -22.67 -4.68
N GLU A 923 36.51 -21.88 -4.24
CA GLU A 923 35.97 -21.98 -2.88
C GLU A 923 34.93 -23.12 -2.78
N ILE A 924 35.18 -24.09 -1.87
CA ILE A 924 34.30 -25.23 -1.62
C ILE A 924 33.43 -24.94 -0.41
N MET A 925 32.15 -25.38 -0.41
CA MET A 925 31.18 -25.11 0.65
C MET A 925 31.68 -25.36 2.09
N ASN A 926 32.50 -26.39 2.29
CA ASN A 926 33.04 -26.77 3.61
C ASN A 926 34.22 -25.88 4.07
N GLN A 927 34.80 -25.08 3.16
CA GLN A 927 35.92 -24.17 3.43
C GLN A 927 35.45 -22.72 3.63
N ILE A 928 34.16 -22.45 3.42
CA ILE A 928 33.58 -21.11 3.62
C ILE A 928 33.50 -20.82 5.11
N ASP A 929 34.17 -19.75 5.53
CA ASP A 929 34.02 -19.21 6.88
C ASP A 929 32.68 -18.47 7.02
N TRP A 930 31.67 -19.19 7.51
CA TRP A 930 30.33 -18.65 7.77
C TRP A 930 30.30 -17.62 8.92
N SER A 931 31.39 -17.45 9.66
CA SER A 931 31.51 -16.40 10.68
C SER A 931 31.86 -15.03 10.09
N ASN A 932 32.47 -14.98 8.91
CA ASN A 932 32.80 -13.75 8.20
C ASN A 932 31.57 -13.15 7.50
N LYS A 933 30.69 -12.53 8.30
CA LYS A 933 29.42 -11.95 7.86
C LYS A 933 29.56 -10.89 6.78
N LYS A 934 30.67 -10.13 6.77
CA LYS A 934 30.94 -9.10 5.75
C LYS A 934 31.13 -9.72 4.35
N LYS A 935 32.01 -10.74 4.23
CA LYS A 935 32.20 -11.48 2.97
C LYS A 935 30.90 -12.10 2.48
N ILE A 936 30.13 -12.68 3.41
CA ILE A 936 28.84 -13.30 3.10
C ILE A 936 27.85 -12.25 2.56
N ALA A 937 27.73 -11.10 3.21
CA ALA A 937 26.82 -10.03 2.79
C ALA A 937 27.13 -9.50 1.38
N GLU A 938 28.41 -9.32 1.04
CA GLU A 938 28.83 -8.81 -0.28
C GLU A 938 28.52 -9.77 -1.44
N ARG A 939 28.55 -11.08 -1.18
CA ARG A 939 28.31 -12.13 -2.20
C ARG A 939 26.95 -12.82 -2.06
N THR A 940 26.03 -12.22 -1.31
CA THR A 940 24.66 -12.72 -1.18
C THR A 940 23.71 -12.00 -2.14
N TYR A 941 22.97 -12.79 -2.91
CA TYR A 941 22.01 -12.33 -3.91
C TYR A 941 20.62 -12.87 -3.58
N ILE A 942 19.59 -12.16 -4.04
CA ILE A 942 18.19 -12.55 -3.91
C ILE A 942 17.60 -12.87 -5.27
N MET A 943 16.96 -14.04 -5.39
CA MET A 943 16.24 -14.44 -6.59
C MET A 943 15.01 -13.54 -6.76
N LYS A 944 14.84 -12.92 -7.94
CA LYS A 944 13.71 -12.03 -8.23
C LYS A 944 12.75 -12.58 -9.28
N SER A 945 13.23 -13.32 -10.29
CA SER A 945 12.38 -13.89 -11.34
C SER A 945 13.13 -14.92 -12.18
N SER A 946 12.40 -15.81 -12.84
CA SER A 946 12.91 -16.78 -13.81
C SER A 946 12.07 -16.81 -15.10
N GLN A 947 12.71 -17.17 -16.21
CA GLN A 947 12.09 -17.39 -17.51
C GLN A 947 12.75 -18.60 -18.17
N GLU A 948 11.99 -19.67 -18.43
CA GLU A 948 12.49 -20.91 -19.05
C GLU A 948 13.79 -21.42 -18.38
N TYR A 949 14.95 -21.07 -18.94
CA TYR A 949 16.30 -21.48 -18.51
C TYR A 949 17.13 -20.35 -17.84
N SER A 950 16.61 -19.12 -17.78
CA SER A 950 17.27 -17.98 -17.16
C SER A 950 16.69 -17.64 -15.79
N VAL A 951 17.56 -17.22 -14.88
CA VAL A 951 17.20 -16.84 -13.52
C VAL A 951 17.90 -15.54 -13.15
N HIS A 952 17.12 -14.59 -12.64
CA HIS A 952 17.53 -13.21 -12.45
C HIS A 952 17.58 -12.86 -10.97
N PHE A 953 18.68 -12.25 -10.58
CA PHE A 953 18.99 -11.90 -9.21
C PHE A 953 19.23 -10.38 -9.07
N LEU A 954 19.24 -9.94 -7.81
CA LEU A 954 19.79 -8.67 -7.37
C LEU A 954 20.65 -8.90 -6.13
N PRO A 955 21.67 -8.07 -5.86
CA PRO A 955 22.33 -8.09 -4.55
C PRO A 955 21.29 -7.91 -3.43
N ALA A 956 21.40 -8.68 -2.35
CA ALA A 956 20.34 -8.78 -1.33
C ALA A 956 20.04 -7.44 -0.63
N ASN A 957 21.03 -6.56 -0.54
CA ASN A 957 20.90 -5.23 0.03
C ASN A 957 20.14 -4.23 -0.85
N VAL A 958 19.99 -4.45 -2.16
CA VAL A 958 19.38 -3.47 -3.07
C VAL A 958 17.88 -3.36 -2.87
N SER A 959 17.39 -2.16 -2.52
CA SER A 959 15.96 -1.87 -2.38
C SER A 959 15.36 -1.11 -3.56
N ALA A 960 16.13 -0.21 -4.18
CA ALA A 960 15.72 0.54 -5.36
C ALA A 960 16.92 0.79 -6.28
N LEU A 961 16.65 0.94 -7.57
CA LEU A 961 17.65 1.23 -8.59
C LEU A 961 18.07 2.69 -8.52
N ILE A 962 19.36 2.96 -8.71
CA ILE A 962 19.89 4.32 -8.87
C ILE A 962 19.54 4.85 -10.27
N GLN A 963 19.72 4.00 -11.29
CA GLN A 963 19.39 4.29 -12.68
C GLN A 963 18.73 3.06 -13.32
N PRO A 964 17.44 3.13 -13.68
CA PRO A 964 16.80 2.11 -14.50
C PRO A 964 17.49 1.98 -15.86
N TYR A 965 17.44 0.78 -16.43
CA TYR A 965 17.92 0.51 -17.77
C TYR A 965 17.16 1.34 -18.78
N ASP A 966 17.90 2.12 -19.56
CA ASP A 966 17.38 2.91 -20.66
C ASP A 966 17.63 2.16 -21.97
N SER A 967 16.54 1.82 -22.66
CA SER A 967 16.56 1.07 -23.92
C SER A 967 17.20 1.84 -25.07
N LYS A 968 17.22 3.19 -25.03
CA LYS A 968 17.82 4.02 -26.07
C LYS A 968 19.35 3.98 -26.01
N ILE A 969 19.91 4.12 -24.80
CA ILE A 969 21.37 4.12 -24.58
C ILE A 969 21.94 2.73 -24.24
N LYS A 970 21.08 1.72 -24.05
CA LYS A 970 21.43 0.34 -23.66
C LYS A 970 22.30 0.27 -22.40
N LYS A 971 22.12 1.22 -21.48
CA LYS A 971 22.86 1.33 -20.21
C LYS A 971 21.88 1.46 -19.05
N GLY A 972 22.27 0.89 -17.91
CA GLY A 972 21.52 0.88 -16.67
C GLY A 972 22.38 0.32 -15.55
N GLU A 973 21.91 0.42 -14.31
CA GLU A 973 22.62 -0.17 -13.18
C GLU A 973 22.76 -1.70 -13.28
N PHE A 974 21.76 -2.34 -13.89
CA PHE A 974 21.73 -3.76 -14.23
C PHE A 974 21.30 -3.93 -15.70
N GLU A 975 21.03 -5.16 -16.13
CA GLU A 975 20.69 -5.48 -17.53
C GLU A 975 19.28 -5.01 -17.90
N SER A 976 18.81 -5.35 -19.11
CA SER A 976 17.55 -4.85 -19.72
C SER A 976 16.29 -5.02 -18.87
N MET A 977 16.27 -6.01 -17.96
CA MET A 977 15.18 -6.25 -17.02
C MET A 977 15.39 -5.62 -15.64
N ASN A 978 16.37 -4.74 -15.49
CA ASN A 978 16.79 -4.14 -14.22
C ASN A 978 17.22 -5.16 -13.15
N LYS A 979 17.65 -6.33 -13.60
CA LYS A 979 18.14 -7.48 -12.82
C LYS A 979 19.32 -8.08 -13.58
N SER A 980 20.05 -9.04 -13.01
CA SER A 980 21.15 -9.70 -13.71
C SER A 980 21.21 -11.19 -13.41
N GLU A 981 21.67 -11.97 -14.38
CA GLU A 981 22.07 -13.38 -14.19
C GLU A 981 23.50 -13.51 -13.66
N LYS A 982 24.26 -12.41 -13.66
CA LYS A 982 25.68 -12.35 -13.31
C LYS A 982 25.90 -11.67 -11.97
N THR A 983 27.05 -11.96 -11.38
CA THR A 983 27.57 -11.26 -10.20
C THR A 983 27.78 -9.77 -10.49
N SER A 984 27.89 -8.97 -9.42
CA SER A 984 28.02 -7.49 -9.52
C SER A 984 29.24 -7.02 -10.33
N ASP A 985 30.29 -7.85 -10.38
CA ASP A 985 31.54 -7.67 -11.15
C ASP A 985 31.48 -8.27 -12.56
N LYS A 986 30.35 -8.88 -12.93
CA LYS A 986 30.07 -9.54 -14.23
C LYS A 986 30.99 -10.71 -14.58
N LYS A 987 31.79 -11.23 -13.64
CA LYS A 987 32.73 -12.33 -13.88
C LYS A 987 32.07 -13.69 -13.92
N GLN A 988 31.09 -13.92 -13.04
CA GLN A 988 30.49 -15.25 -12.84
C GLN A 988 28.98 -15.23 -13.14
N LEU A 989 28.49 -16.31 -13.72
CA LEU A 989 27.05 -16.58 -13.84
C LEU A 989 26.55 -17.19 -12.52
N ILE A 990 25.62 -16.51 -11.86
CA ILE A 990 25.16 -16.91 -10.52
C ILE A 990 24.58 -18.33 -10.53
N LYS A 991 23.86 -18.70 -11.59
CA LYS A 991 23.23 -20.03 -11.71
C LYS A 991 24.21 -21.20 -11.81
N GLU A 992 25.44 -20.95 -12.24
CA GLU A 992 26.47 -21.99 -12.44
C GLU A 992 27.07 -22.46 -11.12
N ASN A 993 27.25 -21.56 -10.15
CA ASN A 993 27.78 -21.90 -8.83
C ASN A 993 27.17 -21.02 -7.73
N PHE A 994 26.23 -21.57 -6.97
CA PHE A 994 25.62 -20.90 -5.83
C PHE A 994 25.23 -21.91 -4.74
N ILE A 995 25.11 -21.41 -3.51
CA ILE A 995 24.63 -22.13 -2.34
C ILE A 995 23.35 -21.44 -1.86
N LYS A 996 22.25 -22.21 -1.74
CA LYS A 996 20.99 -21.67 -1.21
C LYS A 996 21.15 -21.39 0.29
N LEU A 997 20.77 -20.18 0.73
CA LEU A 997 20.83 -19.80 2.13
C LEU A 997 19.46 -19.84 2.80
N LYS A 998 19.43 -20.30 4.05
CA LYS A 998 18.31 -20.17 4.97
C LYS A 998 18.69 -19.19 6.08
N VAL A 999 17.82 -18.21 6.30
CA VAL A 999 18.02 -17.17 7.31
C VAL A 999 16.85 -17.21 8.29
N ASP A 1000 17.14 -17.27 9.58
CA ASP A 1000 16.12 -17.15 10.63
C ASP A 1000 15.75 -15.67 10.90
N ARG A 1001 14.81 -15.39 11.82
CA ARG A 1001 14.39 -14.01 12.09
C ARG A 1001 15.43 -13.18 12.82
N LEU A 1002 16.41 -13.82 13.48
CA LEU A 1002 17.52 -13.16 14.14
C LEU A 1002 18.67 -12.87 13.17
N GLY A 1003 18.58 -13.34 11.93
CA GLY A 1003 19.60 -13.14 10.91
C GLY A 1003 20.72 -14.18 10.95
N ASN A 1004 20.53 -15.32 11.63
CA ASN A 1004 21.47 -16.42 11.57
C ASN A 1004 21.33 -17.14 10.23
N ILE A 1005 22.47 -17.34 9.56
CA ILE A 1005 22.55 -17.89 8.20
C ILE A 1005 22.98 -19.35 8.30
N SER A 1006 22.30 -20.22 7.57
CA SER A 1006 22.67 -21.61 7.40
C SER A 1006 22.63 -21.98 5.92
N PRO A 1007 23.65 -22.65 5.38
CA PRO A 1007 23.58 -23.20 4.03
C PRO A 1007 22.53 -24.32 3.97
N THR A 1008 21.80 -24.37 2.87
CA THR A 1008 20.83 -25.43 2.59
C THR A 1008 21.48 -26.40 1.63
N SER A 1009 21.61 -27.66 2.07
CA SER A 1009 22.22 -28.74 1.29
C SER A 1009 21.42 -29.06 0.03
#